data_AF-A0A842X4Z6-F1
#
_entry.id   AF-A0A842X4Z6-F1
#
_cell.length_a   1.000
_cell.length_b   1.000
_cell.length_c   1.000
_cell.angle_alpha   90.00
_cell.angle_beta   90.00
_cell.angle_gamma   90.00
#
_symmetry.space_group_name_H-M   'P 1'
#
loop_
_entity.id
_entity.type
_entity.pdbx_description
1 polymer ?
#
loop_
_entity_poly.entity_id
_entity_poly.type
_entity_poly.pdbx_seq_one_letter_code
_entity_poly.pdbx_strand_id
1 'polypeptide(L)'
;MKKEKRGLFFTIAVVLLVIPLILFVSYYATVSKTKTDDTISKIRCDELHYFVEDVRGDLERALVIFGRRATIYAIDDVVLSGDDLQDYSFKCTPSCHVNCDRFRMGVNGSEAALTELIMCGTLHDQNISYMVNHTLSQWLDRIESQGRDMHFVVNISLNTLHLIPRDPWTFMAIANTSFNVYDEAGTCYYVGDSVLVASPTSIIGLEDPLFPLNTNSFVIKYINNCTTFIDNEMIAGCSIMTESPGVGQATGDVVFHSTIKADYGSLADYCINEDPDVISGLILVLDQGFGGCNQYEEHVCFNSSHPNSFAGIINYQKNAPESFAKKCNLTIPWITATGDMDTEPPQVPGWDRPAGCDEGEFSEGACIQILNNDDCDIHQVLIGIASNSINTTCYQVSNASAFGGFDGPSFFDRLDGRYNLSDKYATQSMHFFNTSDIGLETLVDPFYLDYHGITVTENATWVDYLYWKGVEGCAVKGVCPSDEFVMRLDDAHAEVLDVDTVCVNVTGCPGSTEVCVDGADDDLDGQPDWLDYDCLIYFTGCGEIHDCDYDDLDFCTTCDSPLPPGLTDGNQVTCDYYGYNTSEWHFYQFTPSSDGLLDLTFTGTSNVTGDDRTDIIIYNYSLDGMCTSSPEVRLNMEPVNLESYCVIGGETYIIALDVDAPRFGYNGSYTFRADLDAGNPACISGPTTTSTTTTSSTTSTTSPPSVCGFFDDMESGEGLWTHGGPQDEWELGDPWWGNAYSGSSCWATDLSHDYNKNANEWLESPEIDLSGVAGPVTLYFMDKYWVVLGAGDEVYVEASSDGNSWDELMSGSWREDVWTQHSYDLSSYAGGSLWVRFRLDSNNDIFTQYGFYVDDFNVTCS
;
A
#
# COMPACT_ATOMS: atom_id res chain seq x y z
N MET A 1 58.30 96.58 -10.19
CA MET A 1 57.76 95.48 -11.05
C MET A 1 58.30 94.06 -10.73
N LYS A 2 58.76 93.72 -9.51
CA LYS A 2 59.23 92.35 -9.18
C LYS A 2 58.50 91.66 -8.01
N LYS A 3 57.64 92.37 -7.27
CA LYS A 3 56.89 91.83 -6.12
C LYS A 3 55.53 91.23 -6.50
N GLU A 4 54.89 91.70 -7.57
CA GLU A 4 53.54 91.24 -7.98
C GLU A 4 53.53 89.87 -8.67
N LYS A 5 54.62 89.44 -9.34
CA LYS A 5 54.66 88.16 -10.07
C LYS A 5 54.80 86.92 -9.17
N ARG A 6 55.27 87.07 -7.92
CA ARG A 6 55.40 85.95 -6.97
C ARG A 6 54.05 85.54 -6.38
N GLY A 7 53.17 86.52 -6.12
CA GLY A 7 51.81 86.26 -5.65
C GLY A 7 51.04 85.36 -6.62
N LEU A 8 51.05 85.72 -7.92
CA LEU A 8 50.41 84.97 -8.99
C LEU A 8 50.94 83.52 -9.11
N PHE A 9 52.25 83.32 -8.98
CA PHE A 9 52.86 81.99 -9.06
C PHE A 9 52.41 81.09 -7.89
N PHE A 10 52.37 81.63 -6.67
CA PHE A 10 51.86 80.88 -5.51
C PHE A 10 50.35 80.63 -5.61
N THR A 11 49.57 81.55 -6.19
CA THR A 11 48.12 81.31 -6.41
C THR A 11 47.90 80.19 -7.43
N ILE A 12 48.64 80.19 -8.55
CA ILE A 12 48.56 79.13 -9.57
C ILE A 12 49.04 77.79 -9.00
N ALA A 13 50.11 77.76 -8.20
CA ALA A 13 50.60 76.55 -7.55
C ALA A 13 49.59 75.98 -6.53
N VAL A 14 48.93 76.85 -5.74
CA VAL A 14 47.85 76.44 -4.84
C VAL A 14 46.66 75.90 -5.62
N VAL A 15 46.23 76.58 -6.69
CA VAL A 15 45.13 76.11 -7.55
C VAL A 15 45.46 74.76 -8.20
N LEU A 16 46.70 74.57 -8.67
CA LEU A 16 47.18 73.31 -9.24
C LEU A 16 47.23 72.16 -8.22
N LEU A 17 47.37 72.45 -6.93
CA LEU A 17 47.32 71.44 -5.87
C LEU A 17 45.90 71.20 -5.34
N VAL A 18 45.07 72.24 -5.29
CA VAL A 18 43.71 72.16 -4.75
C VAL A 18 42.72 71.54 -5.74
N ILE A 19 42.86 71.79 -7.05
CA ILE A 19 41.96 71.19 -8.05
C ILE A 19 42.02 69.66 -8.05
N PRO A 20 43.20 69.00 -8.11
CA PRO A 20 43.28 67.55 -8.03
C PRO A 20 42.75 66.99 -6.70
N LEU A 21 42.97 67.70 -5.59
CA LEU A 21 42.44 67.31 -4.28
C LEU A 21 40.91 67.33 -4.26
N ILE A 22 40.28 68.40 -4.80
CA ILE A 22 38.82 68.50 -4.91
C ILE A 22 38.27 67.40 -5.83
N LEU A 23 38.93 67.16 -6.97
CA LEU A 23 38.53 66.09 -7.89
C LEU A 23 38.65 64.70 -7.23
N PHE A 24 39.70 64.45 -6.46
CA PHE A 24 39.90 63.20 -5.73
C PHE A 24 38.85 63.00 -4.63
N VAL A 25 38.57 64.04 -3.84
CA VAL A 25 37.51 63.99 -2.81
C VAL A 25 36.13 63.79 -3.44
N SER A 26 35.84 64.48 -4.54
CA SER A 26 34.59 64.31 -5.29
C SER A 26 34.44 62.90 -5.86
N TYR A 27 35.51 62.37 -6.47
CA TYR A 27 35.55 61.00 -6.98
C TYR A 27 35.33 59.99 -5.85
N TYR A 28 36.05 60.11 -4.74
CA TYR A 28 35.91 59.22 -3.60
C TYR A 28 34.52 59.28 -2.97
N ALA A 29 33.95 60.49 -2.79
CA ALA A 29 32.60 60.68 -2.29
C ALA A 29 31.55 60.05 -3.23
N THR A 30 31.75 60.16 -4.55
CA THR A 30 30.85 59.57 -5.54
C THR A 30 30.92 58.04 -5.51
N VAL A 31 32.13 57.47 -5.55
CA VAL A 31 32.33 56.01 -5.51
C VAL A 31 31.85 55.41 -4.19
N SER A 32 32.14 56.07 -3.06
CA SER A 32 31.64 55.63 -1.76
C SER A 32 30.12 55.68 -1.70
N LYS A 33 29.50 56.72 -2.27
CA LYS A 33 28.05 56.82 -2.33
C LYS A 33 27.44 55.69 -3.16
N THR A 34 27.96 55.43 -4.36
CA THR A 34 27.48 54.34 -5.23
C THR A 34 27.56 52.97 -4.54
N LYS A 35 28.68 52.66 -3.86
CA LYS A 35 28.80 51.39 -3.11
C LYS A 35 27.80 51.28 -1.97
N THR A 36 27.51 52.39 -1.29
CA THR A 36 26.55 52.41 -0.17
C THR A 36 25.12 52.26 -0.69
N ASP A 37 24.78 52.98 -1.77
CA ASP A 37 23.47 52.91 -2.43
C ASP A 37 23.19 51.51 -2.98
N ASP A 38 24.18 50.84 -3.60
CA ASP A 38 24.08 49.45 -4.07
C ASP A 38 23.88 48.46 -2.90
N THR A 39 24.55 48.68 -1.77
CA THR A 39 24.42 47.80 -0.59
C THR A 39 23.04 47.95 0.05
N ILE A 40 22.54 49.17 0.20
CA ILE A 40 21.19 49.44 0.74
C ILE A 40 20.13 48.85 -0.19
N SER A 41 20.29 49.03 -1.51
CA SER A 41 19.38 48.46 -2.51
C SER A 41 19.34 46.94 -2.41
N LYS A 42 20.52 46.29 -2.29
CA LYS A 42 20.61 44.84 -2.10
C LYS A 42 19.90 44.37 -0.83
N ILE A 43 20.13 45.01 0.32
CA ILE A 43 19.46 44.65 1.58
C ILE A 43 17.95 44.74 1.44
N ARG A 44 17.42 45.80 0.78
CA ARG A 44 15.98 45.94 0.55
C ARG A 44 15.42 44.85 -0.37
N CYS A 45 16.17 44.46 -1.40
CA CYS A 45 15.79 43.33 -2.26
C CYS A 45 15.76 42.01 -1.49
N ASP A 46 16.75 41.77 -0.64
CA ASP A 46 16.83 40.56 0.18
C ASP A 46 15.66 40.52 1.18
N GLU A 47 15.34 41.64 1.85
CA GLU A 47 14.16 41.76 2.72
C GLU A 47 12.84 41.48 1.99
N LEU A 48 12.67 42.01 0.77
CA LEU A 48 11.47 41.77 -0.05
C LEU A 48 11.37 40.30 -0.46
N HIS A 49 12.49 39.67 -0.82
CA HIS A 49 12.53 38.25 -1.16
C HIS A 49 12.10 37.38 0.03
N TYR A 50 12.72 37.57 1.19
CA TYR A 50 12.35 36.81 2.40
C TYR A 50 10.91 37.06 2.81
N PHE A 51 10.41 38.29 2.71
CA PHE A 51 9.00 38.59 2.97
C PHE A 51 8.06 37.77 2.07
N VAL A 52 8.36 37.65 0.77
CA VAL A 52 7.54 36.86 -0.16
C VAL A 52 7.59 35.37 0.15
N GLU A 53 8.77 34.82 0.42
CA GLU A 53 8.92 33.39 0.77
C GLU A 53 8.25 33.06 2.11
N ASP A 54 8.39 33.93 3.12
CA ASP A 54 7.74 33.77 4.43
C ASP A 54 6.21 33.81 4.26
N VAL A 55 5.68 34.74 3.47
CA VAL A 55 4.24 34.84 3.20
C VAL A 55 3.73 33.59 2.46
N ARG A 56 4.52 33.02 1.55
CA ARG A 56 4.17 31.78 0.85
C ARG A 56 4.10 30.61 1.83
N GLY A 57 5.13 30.42 2.66
CA GLY A 57 5.15 29.35 3.66
C GLY A 57 4.07 29.51 4.74
N ASP A 58 3.79 30.74 5.16
CA ASP A 58 2.70 30.99 6.12
C ASP A 58 1.31 30.84 5.48
N LEU A 59 1.16 31.07 4.17
CA LEU A 59 -0.08 30.78 3.46
C LEU A 59 -0.37 29.28 3.43
N GLU A 60 0.65 28.43 3.23
CA GLU A 60 0.49 26.97 3.32
C GLU A 60 -0.04 26.57 4.71
N ARG A 61 0.58 27.08 5.79
CA ARG A 61 0.13 26.85 7.17
C ARG A 61 -1.28 27.38 7.42
N ALA A 62 -1.59 28.56 6.86
CA ALA A 62 -2.91 29.17 6.98
C ALA A 62 -3.99 28.29 6.34
N LEU A 63 -3.73 27.72 5.16
CA LEU A 63 -4.67 26.83 4.48
C LEU A 63 -5.01 25.60 5.34
N VAL A 64 -4.04 24.98 6.01
CA VAL A 64 -4.31 23.86 6.95
C VAL A 64 -5.24 24.30 8.08
N ILE A 65 -4.94 25.44 8.72
CA ILE A 65 -5.70 25.94 9.87
C ILE A 65 -7.13 26.26 9.48
N PHE A 66 -7.32 26.98 8.37
CA PHE A 66 -8.66 27.36 7.92
C PHE A 66 -9.43 26.18 7.36
N GLY A 67 -8.77 25.27 6.63
CA GLY A 67 -9.34 24.01 6.17
C GLY A 67 -9.88 23.20 7.34
N ARG A 68 -9.03 22.89 8.34
CA ARG A 68 -9.44 22.09 9.50
C ARG A 68 -10.55 22.75 10.32
N ARG A 69 -10.50 24.07 10.51
CA ARG A 69 -11.58 24.81 11.21
C ARG A 69 -12.89 24.75 10.45
N ALA A 70 -12.85 25.00 9.14
CA ALA A 70 -14.03 24.90 8.30
C ALA A 70 -14.65 23.50 8.38
N THR A 71 -13.83 22.45 8.35
CA THR A 71 -14.32 21.08 8.50
C THR A 71 -15.03 20.85 9.84
N ILE A 72 -14.45 21.30 10.96
CA ILE A 72 -15.09 21.18 12.28
C ILE A 72 -16.47 21.85 12.31
N TYR A 73 -16.61 23.04 11.73
CA TYR A 73 -17.90 23.74 11.70
C TYR A 73 -18.88 23.18 10.67
N ALA A 74 -18.39 22.57 9.58
CA ALA A 74 -19.25 21.83 8.66
C ALA A 74 -19.82 20.59 9.32
N ILE A 75 -19.02 19.85 10.09
CA ILE A 75 -19.50 18.72 10.90
C ILE A 75 -20.53 19.21 11.91
N ASP A 76 -20.23 20.26 12.69
CA ASP A 76 -21.15 20.84 13.68
C ASP A 76 -22.50 21.24 13.05
N ASP A 77 -22.50 21.82 11.86
CA ASP A 77 -23.72 22.17 11.12
C ASP A 77 -24.52 20.93 10.71
N VAL A 78 -23.87 19.93 10.12
CA VAL A 78 -24.52 18.66 9.72
C VAL A 78 -25.11 17.95 10.94
N VAL A 79 -24.38 17.89 12.05
CA VAL A 79 -24.81 17.24 13.31
C VAL A 79 -25.96 18.00 13.99
N LEU A 80 -25.94 19.34 13.98
CA LEU A 80 -26.98 20.14 14.63
C LEU A 80 -28.25 20.28 13.79
N SER A 81 -28.11 20.37 12.47
CA SER A 81 -29.25 20.49 11.55
C SER A 81 -29.89 19.13 11.27
N GLY A 82 -29.09 18.07 11.20
CA GLY A 82 -29.49 16.77 10.68
C GLY A 82 -29.62 16.73 9.15
N ASP A 83 -29.25 17.82 8.46
CA ASP A 83 -29.28 17.95 7.01
C ASP A 83 -27.86 17.76 6.44
N ASP A 84 -27.75 17.05 5.32
CA ASP A 84 -26.48 16.88 4.59
C ASP A 84 -26.09 18.12 3.75
N LEU A 85 -24.86 18.13 3.25
CA LEU A 85 -24.33 19.25 2.45
C LEU A 85 -24.40 19.03 0.94
N GLN A 86 -25.01 17.94 0.44
CA GLN A 86 -24.93 17.52 -0.98
C GLN A 86 -25.33 18.65 -1.96
N ASP A 87 -26.40 19.36 -1.62
CA ASP A 87 -26.99 20.43 -2.43
C ASP A 87 -26.50 21.83 -2.04
N TYR A 88 -25.50 21.94 -1.15
CA TYR A 88 -25.00 23.22 -0.70
C TYR A 88 -24.33 23.99 -1.85
N SER A 89 -24.73 25.25 -2.04
CA SER A 89 -24.19 26.14 -3.06
C SER A 89 -23.47 27.32 -2.43
N PHE A 90 -22.24 27.58 -2.86
CA PHE A 90 -21.42 28.68 -2.35
C PHE A 90 -22.08 30.04 -2.60
N LYS A 91 -22.21 30.86 -1.55
CA LYS A 91 -22.69 32.24 -1.66
C LYS A 91 -21.58 33.23 -1.36
N CYS A 92 -21.11 33.93 -2.40
CA CYS A 92 -20.17 35.03 -2.21
C CYS A 92 -20.87 36.26 -1.61
N THR A 93 -20.53 36.60 -0.38
CA THR A 93 -21.01 37.78 0.33
C THR A 93 -19.89 38.83 0.51
N PRO A 94 -20.20 40.09 0.85
CA PRO A 94 -19.17 41.08 1.19
C PRO A 94 -18.26 40.64 2.36
N SER A 95 -18.75 39.75 3.24
CA SER A 95 -17.97 39.18 4.35
C SER A 95 -16.81 38.30 3.88
N CYS A 96 -16.84 37.82 2.62
CA CYS A 96 -15.76 37.03 2.04
C CYS A 96 -14.49 37.84 1.75
N HIS A 97 -14.57 39.18 1.75
CA HIS A 97 -13.46 40.09 1.41
C HIS A 97 -12.71 39.72 0.11
N VAL A 98 -13.44 39.13 -0.85
CA VAL A 98 -12.95 38.83 -2.21
C VAL A 98 -13.81 39.48 -3.28
N ASN A 99 -13.29 39.58 -4.49
CA ASN A 99 -14.06 40.05 -5.62
C ASN A 99 -15.02 38.96 -6.11
N CYS A 100 -16.30 39.04 -5.71
CA CYS A 100 -17.35 38.09 -6.10
C CYS A 100 -17.65 38.02 -7.61
N ASP A 101 -17.16 38.97 -8.42
CA ASP A 101 -17.25 38.84 -9.89
C ASP A 101 -16.20 37.87 -10.44
N ARG A 102 -15.06 37.71 -9.74
CA ARG A 102 -13.92 36.88 -10.15
C ARG A 102 -13.83 35.56 -9.39
N PHE A 103 -14.03 35.59 -8.07
CA PHE A 103 -13.99 34.40 -7.23
C PHE A 103 -15.35 33.72 -7.25
N ARG A 104 -15.43 32.55 -7.90
CA ARG A 104 -16.64 31.73 -7.97
C ARG A 104 -16.28 30.28 -7.74
N MET A 105 -17.11 29.60 -6.96
CA MET A 105 -17.08 28.15 -6.84
C MET A 105 -18.09 27.57 -7.83
N GLY A 106 -17.62 26.73 -8.75
CA GLY A 106 -18.44 26.10 -9.79
C GLY A 106 -19.03 24.74 -9.39
N VAL A 107 -18.76 24.29 -8.17
CA VAL A 107 -19.19 23.01 -7.62
C VAL A 107 -20.10 23.23 -6.42
N ASN A 108 -21.03 22.31 -6.22
CA ASN A 108 -21.89 22.23 -5.04
C ASN A 108 -21.39 21.14 -4.09
N GLY A 109 -21.98 21.03 -2.90
CA GLY A 109 -21.62 20.01 -1.91
C GLY A 109 -20.77 20.58 -0.79
N SER A 110 -20.12 19.66 -0.09
CA SER A 110 -19.18 19.93 1.01
C SER A 110 -18.06 20.91 0.63
N GLU A 111 -17.52 20.82 -0.60
CA GLU A 111 -16.48 21.74 -1.07
C GLU A 111 -16.95 23.20 -1.06
N ALA A 112 -18.22 23.43 -1.41
CA ALA A 112 -18.82 24.76 -1.47
C ALA A 112 -19.05 25.32 -0.07
N ALA A 113 -19.55 24.49 0.85
CA ALA A 113 -19.75 24.84 2.25
C ALA A 113 -18.42 25.17 2.94
N LEU A 114 -17.42 24.31 2.78
CA LEU A 114 -16.09 24.52 3.35
C LEU A 114 -15.41 25.77 2.78
N THR A 115 -15.55 26.02 1.47
CA THR A 115 -15.02 27.25 0.85
C THR A 115 -15.70 28.50 1.41
N GLU A 116 -17.01 28.48 1.64
CA GLU A 116 -17.72 29.60 2.27
C GLU A 116 -17.23 29.85 3.70
N LEU A 117 -17.03 28.79 4.47
CA LEU A 117 -16.47 28.86 5.82
C LEU A 117 -15.05 29.45 5.83
N ILE A 118 -14.16 28.97 4.95
CA ILE A 118 -12.77 29.44 4.85
C ILE A 118 -12.70 30.92 4.47
N MET A 119 -13.51 31.34 3.49
CA MET A 119 -13.39 32.67 2.88
C MET A 119 -14.26 33.71 3.58
N CYS A 120 -15.49 33.34 3.96
CA CYS A 120 -16.54 34.25 4.42
C CYS A 120 -16.85 34.10 5.91
N GLY A 121 -16.52 32.94 6.51
CA GLY A 121 -16.88 32.63 7.89
C GLY A 121 -18.40 32.52 8.09
N THR A 122 -19.11 32.22 7.01
CA THR A 122 -20.57 32.07 6.99
C THR A 122 -20.96 30.67 6.52
N LEU A 123 -22.13 30.25 6.96
CA LEU A 123 -22.83 29.07 6.48
C LEU A 123 -24.33 29.35 6.56
N HIS A 124 -25.11 28.94 5.55
CA HIS A 124 -26.56 29.22 5.48
C HIS A 124 -26.95 30.69 5.65
N ASP A 125 -26.16 31.61 5.09
CA ASP A 125 -26.30 33.07 5.26
C ASP A 125 -26.17 33.57 6.72
N GLN A 126 -25.62 32.74 7.62
CA GLN A 126 -25.38 33.08 9.02
C GLN A 126 -23.88 33.09 9.34
N ASN A 127 -23.48 34.01 10.23
CA ASN A 127 -22.09 34.06 10.68
C ASN A 127 -21.82 32.95 11.71
N ILE A 128 -20.76 32.18 11.47
CA ILE A 128 -20.27 31.21 12.46
C ILE A 128 -19.41 31.94 13.48
N SER A 129 -19.86 31.95 14.74
CA SER A 129 -19.32 32.82 15.81
C SER A 129 -17.79 32.76 15.96
N TYR A 130 -17.20 31.58 15.79
CA TYR A 130 -15.77 31.35 15.95
C TYR A 130 -14.95 31.57 14.67
N MET A 131 -15.61 31.71 13.51
CA MET A 131 -14.98 32.05 12.23
C MET A 131 -14.99 33.56 11.96
N VAL A 132 -15.84 34.33 12.66
CA VAL A 132 -15.83 35.80 12.59
C VAL A 132 -14.44 36.34 12.94
N ASN A 133 -13.84 37.14 12.04
CA ASN A 133 -12.48 37.69 12.18
C ASN A 133 -11.35 36.65 12.10
N HIS A 134 -11.66 35.42 11.72
CA HIS A 134 -10.75 34.29 11.60
C HIS A 134 -10.96 33.56 10.27
N THR A 135 -11.07 34.30 9.18
CA THR A 135 -11.12 33.78 7.79
C THR A 135 -9.77 33.96 7.09
N LEU A 136 -9.55 33.20 6.01
CA LEU A 136 -8.35 33.31 5.19
C LEU A 136 -8.22 34.70 4.53
N SER A 137 -9.33 35.26 4.07
CA SER A 137 -9.36 36.59 3.45
C SER A 137 -8.89 37.69 4.42
N GLN A 138 -9.33 37.62 5.68
CA GLN A 138 -8.89 38.55 6.72
C GLN A 138 -7.45 38.29 7.21
N TRP A 139 -6.93 37.08 7.01
CA TRP A 139 -5.53 36.80 7.24
C TRP A 139 -4.67 37.47 6.15
N LEU A 140 -5.08 37.38 4.87
CA LEU A 140 -4.44 38.09 3.76
C LEU A 140 -4.44 39.61 3.97
N ASP A 141 -5.56 40.20 4.38
CA ASP A 141 -5.64 41.65 4.70
C ASP A 141 -4.63 42.07 5.77
N ARG A 142 -4.37 41.19 6.75
CA ARG A 142 -3.39 41.44 7.82
C ARG A 142 -1.96 41.37 7.29
N ILE A 143 -1.64 40.41 6.42
CA ILE A 143 -0.35 40.32 5.74
C ILE A 143 -0.09 41.57 4.90
N GLU A 144 -1.07 42.02 4.12
CA GLU A 144 -0.94 43.26 3.36
C GLU A 144 -0.70 44.47 4.25
N SER A 145 -1.34 44.52 5.42
CA SER A 145 -1.10 45.57 6.40
C SER A 145 0.31 45.53 6.99
N GLN A 146 0.83 44.35 7.31
CA GLN A 146 2.20 44.21 7.81
C GLN A 146 3.24 44.57 6.73
N GLY A 147 2.99 44.21 5.47
CA GLY A 147 3.82 44.62 4.35
C GLY A 147 3.90 46.14 4.20
N ARG A 148 2.77 46.85 4.38
CA ARG A 148 2.76 48.32 4.36
C ARG A 148 3.60 48.92 5.49
N ASP A 149 3.60 48.33 6.68
CA ASP A 149 4.42 48.77 7.81
C ASP A 149 5.93 48.58 7.52
N MET A 150 6.29 47.66 6.62
CA MET A 150 7.66 47.43 6.13
C MET A 150 8.04 48.29 4.91
N HIS A 151 7.16 49.22 4.50
CA HIS A 151 7.28 50.02 3.27
C HIS A 151 7.24 49.19 1.97
N PHE A 152 6.46 48.11 1.97
CA PHE A 152 6.14 47.34 0.77
C PHE A 152 4.68 47.61 0.35
N VAL A 153 4.48 47.81 -0.95
CA VAL A 153 3.16 47.83 -1.58
C VAL A 153 2.83 46.39 -1.95
N VAL A 154 2.03 45.74 -1.10
CA VAL A 154 1.61 44.34 -1.22
C VAL A 154 0.18 44.29 -1.75
N ASN A 155 -0.04 43.47 -2.78
CA ASN A 155 -1.35 43.16 -3.32
C ASN A 155 -1.41 41.66 -3.58
N ILE A 156 -2.17 40.95 -2.73
CA ILE A 156 -2.34 39.50 -2.80
C ILE A 156 -3.80 39.22 -3.12
N SER A 157 -4.06 38.58 -4.26
CA SER A 157 -5.41 38.19 -4.63
C SER A 157 -5.54 36.68 -4.75
N LEU A 158 -6.61 36.14 -4.18
CA LEU A 158 -6.96 34.73 -4.29
C LEU A 158 -7.92 34.54 -5.48
N ASN A 159 -7.49 33.78 -6.47
CA ASN A 159 -8.18 33.56 -7.74
C ASN A 159 -9.15 32.38 -7.62
N THR A 160 -8.67 31.24 -7.13
CA THR A 160 -9.46 30.02 -6.89
C THR A 160 -9.00 29.32 -5.62
N LEU A 161 -9.90 28.56 -5.00
CA LEU A 161 -9.62 27.65 -3.89
C LEU A 161 -10.31 26.33 -4.20
N HIS A 162 -9.55 25.25 -4.27
CA HIS A 162 -10.07 23.89 -4.43
C HIS A 162 -9.82 23.11 -3.15
N LEU A 163 -10.82 22.32 -2.74
CA LEU A 163 -10.74 21.40 -1.61
C LEU A 163 -10.99 20.01 -2.16
N ILE A 164 -9.99 19.15 -2.18
CA ILE A 164 -10.06 17.89 -2.91
C ILE A 164 -9.55 16.77 -2.00
N PRO A 165 -10.29 15.67 -1.82
CA PRO A 165 -9.76 14.49 -1.14
C PRO A 165 -8.46 14.04 -1.81
N ARG A 166 -7.41 13.78 -1.03
CA ARG A 166 -6.13 13.32 -1.56
C ARG A 166 -5.98 11.82 -1.35
N ASP A 167 -6.32 11.39 -0.14
CA ASP A 167 -6.26 10.03 0.36
C ASP A 167 -7.38 9.91 1.42
N PRO A 168 -7.62 8.74 2.02
CA PRO A 168 -8.72 8.54 2.97
C PRO A 168 -8.59 9.43 4.22
N TRP A 169 -7.37 9.85 4.56
CA TRP A 169 -7.06 10.54 5.82
C TRP A 169 -6.85 12.04 5.66
N THR A 170 -6.68 12.53 4.42
CA THR A 170 -6.36 13.91 4.15
C THR A 170 -7.06 14.46 2.90
N PHE A 171 -7.42 15.74 2.96
CA PHE A 171 -7.81 16.51 1.78
C PHE A 171 -6.84 17.67 1.55
N MET A 172 -6.66 18.05 0.31
CA MET A 172 -5.78 19.12 -0.13
C MET A 172 -6.56 20.42 -0.34
N ALA A 173 -6.11 21.49 0.30
CA ALA A 173 -6.55 22.85 0.02
C ALA A 173 -5.57 23.50 -0.97
N ILE A 174 -6.01 23.74 -2.21
CA ILE A 174 -5.20 24.28 -3.30
C ILE A 174 -5.70 25.68 -3.64
N ALA A 175 -4.96 26.70 -3.25
CA ALA A 175 -5.23 28.09 -3.56
C ALA A 175 -4.39 28.57 -4.75
N ASN A 176 -5.04 29.12 -5.76
CA ASN A 176 -4.38 29.88 -6.82
C ASN A 176 -4.34 31.35 -6.41
N THR A 177 -3.15 31.90 -6.21
CA THR A 177 -2.95 33.27 -5.75
C THR A 177 -2.08 34.07 -6.71
N SER A 178 -2.33 35.37 -6.78
CA SER A 178 -1.45 36.31 -7.47
C SER A 178 -0.78 37.20 -6.44
N PHE A 179 0.55 37.26 -6.49
CA PHE A 179 1.39 38.04 -5.59
C PHE A 179 2.03 39.20 -6.35
N ASN A 180 1.68 40.42 -5.99
CA ASN A 180 2.32 41.63 -6.51
C ASN A 180 2.88 42.44 -5.34
N VAL A 181 4.21 42.41 -5.17
CA VAL A 181 4.91 43.07 -4.06
C VAL A 181 5.96 44.02 -4.61
N TYR A 182 5.86 45.30 -4.27
CA TYR A 182 6.79 46.33 -4.71
C TYR A 182 7.39 47.07 -3.52
N ASP A 183 8.69 47.37 -3.57
CA ASP A 183 9.28 48.32 -2.64
C ASP A 183 8.78 49.75 -2.93
N GLU A 184 8.42 50.52 -1.89
CA GLU A 184 7.88 51.87 -2.05
C GLU A 184 8.85 52.83 -2.76
N ALA A 185 10.18 52.61 -2.62
CA ALA A 185 11.19 53.39 -3.32
C ALA A 185 11.43 52.93 -4.78
N GLY A 186 10.75 51.85 -5.22
CA GLY A 186 10.83 51.32 -6.58
C GLY A 186 12.15 50.63 -6.90
N THR A 187 12.84 50.12 -5.88
CA THR A 187 14.18 49.53 -6.04
C THR A 187 14.12 48.08 -6.51
N CYS A 188 13.10 47.34 -6.07
CA CYS A 188 12.83 45.95 -6.43
C CYS A 188 11.34 45.63 -6.38
N TYR A 189 10.98 44.52 -7.01
CA TYR A 189 9.62 44.02 -7.05
C TYR A 189 9.61 42.49 -7.23
N TYR A 190 8.51 41.89 -6.81
CA TYR A 190 8.15 40.51 -7.11
C TYR A 190 6.74 40.50 -7.73
N VAL A 191 6.61 39.77 -8.84
CA VAL A 191 5.35 39.55 -9.54
C VAL A 191 5.24 38.05 -9.78
N GLY A 192 4.34 37.40 -9.06
CA GLY A 192 3.95 36.02 -9.24
C GLY A 192 2.50 35.98 -9.72
N ASP A 193 2.30 35.75 -11.02
CA ASP A 193 0.98 35.53 -11.58
C ASP A 193 0.61 34.04 -11.44
N SER A 194 -0.51 33.74 -10.78
CA SER A 194 -1.05 32.38 -10.65
C SER A 194 -0.11 31.38 -9.95
N VAL A 195 0.35 31.73 -8.76
CA VAL A 195 1.10 30.85 -7.87
C VAL A 195 0.13 29.87 -7.21
N LEU A 196 0.37 28.57 -7.38
CA LEU A 196 -0.38 27.53 -6.67
C LEU A 196 0.26 27.27 -5.32
N VAL A 197 -0.55 27.38 -4.27
CA VAL A 197 -0.18 27.06 -2.90
C VAL A 197 -1.11 25.98 -2.41
N ALA A 198 -0.56 24.84 -2.03
CA ALA A 198 -1.32 23.66 -1.66
C ALA A 198 -0.91 23.17 -0.28
N SER A 199 -1.87 22.66 0.50
CA SER A 199 -1.55 22.11 1.81
C SER A 199 -2.50 20.97 2.22
N PRO A 200 -1.97 19.87 2.78
CA PRO A 200 -2.77 18.74 3.24
C PRO A 200 -3.40 19.03 4.60
N THR A 201 -4.69 18.72 4.73
CA THR A 201 -5.44 18.81 5.98
C THR A 201 -5.92 17.43 6.39
N SER A 202 -5.42 16.94 7.53
CA SER A 202 -5.84 15.65 8.08
C SER A 202 -7.23 15.72 8.73
N ILE A 203 -8.03 14.69 8.48
CA ILE A 203 -9.34 14.47 9.11
C ILE A 203 -9.26 13.54 10.34
N ILE A 204 -8.09 13.02 10.68
CA ILE A 204 -7.91 12.13 11.84
C ILE A 204 -8.27 12.90 13.12
N GLY A 205 -9.05 12.24 13.97
CA GLY A 205 -9.62 12.78 15.21
C GLY A 205 -10.85 13.68 15.00
N LEU A 206 -11.34 13.83 13.76
CA LEU A 206 -12.63 14.48 13.51
C LEU A 206 -13.78 13.49 13.71
N GLU A 207 -14.96 14.02 14.00
CA GLU A 207 -16.19 13.23 14.10
C GLU A 207 -16.66 12.81 12.71
N ASP A 208 -17.09 11.55 12.57
CA ASP A 208 -17.68 11.02 11.35
C ASP A 208 -19.14 11.49 11.25
N PRO A 209 -19.51 12.28 10.23
CA PRO A 209 -20.89 12.77 10.04
C PRO A 209 -21.92 11.66 9.83
N LEU A 210 -21.51 10.48 9.37
CA LEU A 210 -22.44 9.43 8.98
C LEU A 210 -23.23 8.88 10.18
N PHE A 211 -22.58 8.69 11.32
CA PHE A 211 -23.23 8.21 12.56
C PHE A 211 -24.31 9.16 13.09
N PRO A 212 -24.04 10.45 13.35
CA PRO A 212 -25.05 11.38 13.82
C PRO A 212 -26.17 11.60 12.80
N LEU A 213 -25.88 11.61 11.48
CA LEU A 213 -26.92 11.70 10.44
C LEU A 213 -27.91 10.51 10.50
N ASN A 214 -27.41 9.30 10.69
CA ASN A 214 -28.26 8.10 10.74
C ASN A 214 -28.88 7.84 12.11
N THR A 215 -28.39 8.49 13.17
CA THR A 215 -28.87 8.29 14.54
C THR A 215 -29.52 9.52 15.17
N ASN A 216 -29.84 10.57 14.40
CA ASN A 216 -30.35 11.84 14.94
C ASN A 216 -29.45 12.40 16.07
N SER A 217 -28.14 12.31 15.87
CA SER A 217 -27.09 12.83 16.76
C SER A 217 -27.03 12.18 18.16
N PHE A 218 -27.60 10.97 18.32
CA PHE A 218 -27.47 10.20 19.56
C PHE A 218 -26.12 9.48 19.69
N VAL A 219 -25.52 9.13 18.55
CA VAL A 219 -24.28 8.34 18.47
C VAL A 219 -23.22 9.16 17.74
N ILE A 220 -22.03 9.19 18.33
CA ILE A 220 -20.87 9.93 17.84
C ILE A 220 -19.72 8.94 17.69
N LYS A 221 -18.98 9.05 16.59
CA LYS A 221 -17.77 8.27 16.32
C LYS A 221 -16.67 9.17 15.77
N TYR A 222 -15.43 8.93 16.17
CA TYR A 222 -14.26 9.68 15.72
C TYR A 222 -13.43 8.86 14.74
N ILE A 223 -12.93 9.51 13.68
CA ILE A 223 -12.11 8.90 12.64
C ILE A 223 -10.70 8.69 13.18
N ASN A 224 -10.31 7.42 13.33
CA ASN A 224 -8.96 7.02 13.73
C ASN A 224 -8.47 5.95 12.77
N ASN A 225 -7.30 6.16 12.18
CA ASN A 225 -6.66 5.17 11.33
C ASN A 225 -6.06 4.06 12.21
N CYS A 226 -6.54 2.84 12.03
CA CYS A 226 -5.96 1.61 12.56
C CYS A 226 -6.49 0.40 11.80
N THR A 227 -5.88 -0.75 12.00
CA THR A 227 -6.31 -2.02 11.42
C THR A 227 -7.28 -2.74 12.34
N THR A 228 -8.33 -3.30 11.75
CA THR A 228 -9.25 -4.22 12.42
C THR A 228 -8.73 -5.63 12.18
N PHE A 229 -8.54 -6.41 13.25
CA PHE A 229 -8.16 -7.81 13.16
C PHE A 229 -9.31 -8.67 13.69
N ILE A 230 -9.70 -9.66 12.91
CA ILE A 230 -10.69 -10.68 13.27
C ILE A 230 -10.04 -12.03 13.00
N ASP A 231 -9.02 -12.33 13.80
CA ASP A 231 -8.21 -13.52 13.59
C ASP A 231 -8.41 -14.52 14.74
N ASN A 232 -8.62 -15.78 14.35
CA ASN A 232 -8.82 -16.93 15.23
C ASN A 232 -7.65 -17.94 15.13
N GLU A 233 -6.41 -17.45 15.03
CA GLU A 233 -5.20 -18.29 14.88
C GLU A 233 -4.86 -19.17 16.09
N MET A 234 -5.42 -18.91 17.28
CA MET A 234 -5.06 -19.68 18.47
C MET A 234 -5.70 -21.08 18.46
N ILE A 235 -4.90 -22.08 18.09
CA ILE A 235 -5.31 -23.48 18.05
C ILE A 235 -5.37 -24.06 19.47
N ALA A 236 -6.56 -24.51 19.87
CA ALA A 236 -6.81 -25.17 21.15
C ALA A 236 -6.61 -26.69 21.09
N GLY A 237 -6.82 -27.31 19.92
CA GLY A 237 -6.56 -28.73 19.73
C GLY A 237 -6.81 -29.23 18.32
N CYS A 238 -6.13 -30.32 17.95
CA CYS A 238 -6.20 -30.92 16.62
C CYS A 238 -6.50 -32.41 16.69
N SER A 239 -7.24 -32.90 15.70
CA SER A 239 -7.47 -34.34 15.56
C SER A 239 -6.16 -35.07 15.20
N ILE A 240 -5.84 -36.14 15.94
CA ILE A 240 -4.71 -37.03 15.65
C ILE A 240 -5.08 -38.28 14.83
N MET A 241 -6.24 -38.27 14.18
CA MET A 241 -6.79 -39.40 13.43
C MET A 241 -6.69 -39.15 11.92
N THR A 242 -6.06 -40.09 11.21
CA THR A 242 -5.91 -40.03 9.74
C THR A 242 -7.09 -40.64 8.98
N GLU A 243 -8.02 -41.29 9.67
CA GLU A 243 -9.26 -41.81 9.09
C GLU A 243 -10.42 -41.10 9.78
N SER A 244 -11.18 -40.26 9.08
CA SER A 244 -12.37 -39.56 9.60
C SER A 244 -12.14 -38.71 10.87
N PRO A 245 -11.28 -37.68 10.81
CA PRO A 245 -10.93 -36.79 11.94
C PRO A 245 -12.09 -35.95 12.50
N GLY A 246 -13.03 -35.53 11.63
CA GLY A 246 -14.19 -34.71 11.94
C GLY A 246 -14.94 -34.35 10.66
N VAL A 247 -16.14 -33.76 10.77
CA VAL A 247 -16.90 -33.27 9.60
C VAL A 247 -17.59 -31.97 9.94
N GLY A 248 -17.57 -31.03 8.99
CA GLY A 248 -18.29 -29.76 9.07
C GLY A 248 -17.66 -28.75 10.01
N GLN A 249 -18.13 -27.51 9.94
CA GLN A 249 -17.64 -26.41 10.75
C GLN A 249 -18.75 -25.90 11.67
N ALA A 250 -18.39 -25.45 12.86
CA ALA A 250 -19.32 -24.87 13.82
C ALA A 250 -18.64 -23.80 14.67
N THR A 251 -19.42 -22.83 15.12
CA THR A 251 -18.99 -21.82 16.07
C THR A 251 -20.01 -21.77 17.20
N GLY A 252 -19.54 -21.59 18.42
CA GLY A 252 -20.41 -21.54 19.58
C GLY A 252 -19.67 -21.54 20.90
N ASP A 253 -20.43 -21.35 21.97
CA ASP A 253 -19.88 -21.32 23.32
C ASP A 253 -19.70 -22.73 23.88
N VAL A 254 -18.63 -22.95 24.62
CA VAL A 254 -18.28 -24.25 25.20
C VAL A 254 -19.24 -24.63 26.32
N VAL A 255 -19.79 -25.85 26.24
CA VAL A 255 -20.45 -26.52 27.37
C VAL A 255 -19.80 -27.88 27.63
N PHE A 256 -19.30 -28.10 28.85
CA PHE A 256 -18.72 -29.39 29.21
C PHE A 256 -19.79 -30.40 29.60
N HIS A 257 -19.66 -31.63 29.12
CA HIS A 257 -20.59 -32.71 29.47
C HIS A 257 -20.62 -33.01 30.98
N SER A 258 -19.47 -32.88 31.67
CA SER A 258 -19.41 -33.01 33.13
C SER A 258 -20.28 -31.99 33.86
N THR A 259 -20.33 -30.74 33.37
CA THR A 259 -21.20 -29.66 33.86
C THR A 259 -22.67 -30.04 33.69
N ILE A 260 -23.08 -30.44 32.48
CA ILE A 260 -24.48 -30.84 32.19
C ILE A 260 -24.96 -31.96 33.13
N LYS A 261 -24.13 -32.97 33.34
CA LYS A 261 -24.46 -34.11 34.21
C LYS A 261 -24.65 -33.69 35.66
N ALA A 262 -23.92 -32.68 36.13
CA ALA A 262 -24.06 -32.16 37.49
C ALA A 262 -25.41 -31.46 37.69
N ASP A 263 -25.85 -30.66 36.70
CA ASP A 263 -27.02 -29.79 36.83
C ASP A 263 -28.35 -30.45 36.42
N TYR A 264 -28.35 -31.24 35.34
CA TYR A 264 -29.56 -31.85 34.77
C TYR A 264 -29.69 -33.34 35.09
N GLY A 265 -28.64 -33.96 35.61
CA GLY A 265 -28.58 -35.39 35.92
C GLY A 265 -28.34 -36.27 34.69
N SER A 266 -28.67 -35.82 33.47
CA SER A 266 -28.33 -36.47 32.20
C SER A 266 -28.31 -35.50 31.01
N LEU A 267 -27.57 -35.86 29.95
CA LEU A 267 -27.56 -35.12 28.68
C LEU A 267 -28.96 -35.13 28.00
N ALA A 268 -29.71 -36.22 28.13
CA ALA A 268 -31.05 -36.32 27.55
C ALA A 268 -32.02 -35.30 28.17
N ASP A 269 -31.92 -35.09 29.49
CA ASP A 269 -32.74 -34.09 30.18
C ASP A 269 -32.35 -32.67 29.77
N TYR A 270 -31.06 -32.38 29.56
CA TYR A 270 -30.60 -31.09 29.04
C TYR A 270 -31.22 -30.79 27.67
N CYS A 271 -31.08 -31.70 26.71
CA CYS A 271 -31.56 -31.48 25.35
C CYS A 271 -33.08 -31.28 25.23
N ILE A 272 -33.87 -31.76 26.20
CA ILE A 272 -35.33 -31.62 26.19
C ILE A 272 -35.76 -30.33 26.90
N ASN A 273 -35.05 -29.93 27.96
CA ASN A 273 -35.49 -28.86 28.85
C ASN A 273 -34.82 -27.52 28.57
N GLU A 274 -33.69 -27.49 27.85
CA GLU A 274 -33.01 -26.26 27.47
C GLU A 274 -33.74 -25.51 26.35
N ASP A 275 -33.57 -24.19 26.31
CA ASP A 275 -34.12 -23.35 25.25
C ASP A 275 -33.46 -23.69 23.90
N PRO A 276 -34.25 -23.93 22.83
CA PRO A 276 -33.73 -24.16 21.48
C PRO A 276 -32.72 -23.11 21.01
N ASP A 277 -32.94 -21.84 21.33
CA ASP A 277 -32.09 -20.75 20.87
C ASP A 277 -30.74 -20.79 21.58
N VAL A 278 -30.73 -21.17 22.87
CA VAL A 278 -29.50 -21.36 23.66
C VAL A 278 -28.71 -22.57 23.17
N ILE A 279 -29.34 -23.75 23.09
CA ILE A 279 -28.61 -24.98 22.76
C ILE A 279 -28.02 -24.95 21.34
N SER A 280 -28.66 -24.24 20.40
CA SER A 280 -28.18 -24.09 19.03
C SER A 280 -26.88 -23.29 18.89
N GLY A 281 -26.52 -22.49 19.90
CA GLY A 281 -25.27 -21.74 19.97
C GLY A 281 -24.18 -22.42 20.80
N LEU A 282 -24.41 -23.63 21.32
CA LEU A 282 -23.45 -24.33 22.20
C LEU A 282 -22.68 -25.42 21.46
N ILE A 283 -21.38 -25.53 21.77
CA ILE A 283 -20.52 -26.66 21.38
C ILE A 283 -20.32 -27.58 22.59
N LEU A 284 -20.78 -28.82 22.45
CA LEU A 284 -20.66 -29.82 23.51
C LEU A 284 -19.26 -30.44 23.53
N VAL A 285 -18.55 -30.29 24.64
CA VAL A 285 -17.23 -30.90 24.87
C VAL A 285 -17.34 -32.13 25.77
N LEU A 286 -16.93 -33.28 25.23
CA LEU A 286 -16.96 -34.57 25.92
C LEU A 286 -15.62 -34.83 26.65
N ASP A 287 -15.50 -34.23 27.83
CA ASP A 287 -14.31 -34.24 28.70
C ASP A 287 -14.09 -35.55 29.49
N GLN A 288 -15.15 -36.28 29.81
CA GLN A 288 -15.07 -37.56 30.52
C GLN A 288 -15.26 -38.73 29.57
N GLY A 289 -14.16 -39.41 29.22
CA GLY A 289 -14.07 -40.64 28.40
C GLY A 289 -15.42 -41.27 28.06
N PHE A 290 -16.01 -40.80 26.95
CA PHE A 290 -17.40 -41.05 26.61
C PHE A 290 -17.58 -42.53 26.22
N GLY A 291 -18.19 -43.32 27.11
CA GLY A 291 -18.61 -44.69 26.81
C GLY A 291 -19.66 -44.63 25.69
N GLY A 292 -19.42 -45.34 24.59
CA GLY A 292 -20.14 -45.14 23.32
C GLY A 292 -21.68 -45.03 23.41
N CYS A 293 -22.29 -44.37 22.42
CA CYS A 293 -23.69 -43.92 22.34
C CYS A 293 -24.82 -44.93 22.61
N ASN A 294 -24.52 -46.18 22.95
CA ASN A 294 -25.49 -47.23 23.24
C ASN A 294 -26.33 -47.00 24.51
N GLN A 295 -25.99 -46.01 25.36
CA GLN A 295 -26.77 -45.68 26.57
C GLN A 295 -27.85 -44.61 26.34
N TYR A 296 -27.98 -44.17 25.09
CA TYR A 296 -28.54 -42.89 24.69
C TYR A 296 -29.32 -43.13 23.39
N GLU A 297 -30.43 -43.87 23.48
CA GLU A 297 -31.30 -44.19 22.33
C GLU A 297 -32.13 -42.94 21.94
N GLU A 298 -31.97 -42.46 20.69
CA GLU A 298 -32.78 -41.42 19.99
C GLU A 298 -32.49 -39.93 20.33
N HIS A 299 -31.25 -39.46 20.15
CA HIS A 299 -30.84 -38.10 20.53
C HIS A 299 -31.18 -37.04 19.49
N VAL A 300 -32.29 -36.34 19.72
CA VAL A 300 -32.69 -35.09 19.04
C VAL A 300 -31.57 -34.03 19.03
N CYS A 301 -30.66 -34.04 20.01
CA CYS A 301 -29.62 -33.02 20.13
C CYS A 301 -28.40 -33.16 19.21
N PHE A 302 -28.30 -34.26 18.47
CA PHE A 302 -27.25 -34.43 17.46
C PHE A 302 -27.80 -34.40 16.02
N ASN A 303 -29.08 -34.06 15.90
CA ASN A 303 -29.78 -33.99 14.64
C ASN A 303 -29.90 -32.53 14.20
N SER A 304 -29.16 -32.12 13.17
CA SER A 304 -29.18 -30.74 12.65
C SER A 304 -30.55 -30.28 12.14
N SER A 305 -31.48 -31.22 11.90
CA SER A 305 -32.87 -30.90 11.53
C SER A 305 -33.80 -30.67 12.73
N HIS A 306 -33.31 -30.79 13.97
CA HIS A 306 -34.11 -30.63 15.17
C HIS A 306 -33.74 -29.32 15.90
N PRO A 307 -34.70 -28.53 16.40
CA PRO A 307 -34.42 -27.22 17.00
C PRO A 307 -33.58 -27.28 18.30
N ASN A 308 -33.48 -28.45 18.93
CA ASN A 308 -32.73 -28.63 20.18
C ASN A 308 -31.36 -29.29 19.92
N SER A 309 -30.74 -29.02 18.77
CA SER A 309 -29.42 -29.57 18.41
C SER A 309 -28.30 -28.62 18.80
N PHE A 310 -27.19 -29.18 19.28
CA PHE A 310 -25.96 -28.41 19.50
C PHE A 310 -25.40 -27.89 18.18
N ALA A 311 -24.64 -26.79 18.25
CA ALA A 311 -23.88 -26.25 17.12
C ALA A 311 -22.83 -27.25 16.63
N GLY A 312 -22.15 -27.91 17.57
CA GLY A 312 -21.15 -28.93 17.27
C GLY A 312 -20.74 -29.77 18.46
N ILE A 313 -19.90 -30.77 18.23
CA ILE A 313 -19.40 -31.68 19.27
C ILE A 313 -17.89 -31.88 19.17
N ILE A 314 -17.23 -31.79 20.32
CA ILE A 314 -15.81 -32.10 20.47
C ILE A 314 -15.65 -33.32 21.38
N ASN A 315 -14.80 -34.26 20.97
CA ASN A 315 -14.50 -35.44 21.77
C ASN A 315 -13.00 -35.61 21.97
N TYR A 316 -12.53 -35.49 23.21
CA TYR A 316 -11.12 -35.64 23.57
C TYR A 316 -10.56 -37.03 23.26
N GLN A 317 -11.40 -38.07 23.24
CA GLN A 317 -10.92 -39.45 23.24
C GLN A 317 -10.55 -39.98 21.84
N LYS A 318 -9.38 -40.63 21.73
CA LYS A 318 -8.95 -41.40 20.55
C LYS A 318 -9.73 -42.73 20.42
N ASN A 319 -10.98 -42.65 20.00
CA ASN A 319 -11.82 -43.82 19.69
C ASN A 319 -11.90 -44.03 18.17
N ALA A 320 -11.95 -45.28 17.69
CA ALA A 320 -12.10 -45.56 16.26
C ALA A 320 -13.34 -44.82 15.69
N PRO A 321 -13.22 -44.03 14.61
CA PRO A 321 -14.25 -43.10 14.11
C PRO A 321 -15.60 -43.77 13.82
N GLU A 322 -15.59 -45.02 13.34
CA GLU A 322 -16.79 -45.85 13.13
C GLU A 322 -17.58 -46.15 14.41
N SER A 323 -17.04 -45.85 15.60
CA SER A 323 -17.70 -46.06 16.89
C SER A 323 -18.38 -44.81 17.45
N PHE A 324 -18.03 -43.61 17.00
CA PHE A 324 -18.61 -42.36 17.53
C PHE A 324 -19.68 -41.83 16.59
N ALA A 325 -19.30 -41.21 15.47
CA ALA A 325 -20.25 -40.60 14.53
C ALA A 325 -21.32 -41.57 14.02
N LYS A 326 -20.91 -42.79 13.65
CA LYS A 326 -21.82 -43.84 13.12
C LYS A 326 -22.73 -44.47 14.17
N LYS A 327 -22.31 -44.55 15.45
CA LYS A 327 -23.17 -45.08 16.53
C LYS A 327 -24.11 -44.01 17.08
N CYS A 328 -23.70 -42.75 17.06
CA CYS A 328 -24.49 -41.61 17.52
C CYS A 328 -25.38 -41.02 16.42
N ASN A 329 -25.20 -41.45 15.16
CA ASN A 329 -25.89 -40.92 13.98
C ASN A 329 -25.81 -39.38 13.91
N LEU A 330 -24.60 -38.85 14.07
CA LEU A 330 -24.35 -37.40 14.07
C LEU A 330 -24.65 -36.80 12.69
N THR A 331 -25.36 -35.67 12.70
CA THR A 331 -25.61 -34.86 11.49
C THR A 331 -25.25 -33.38 11.70
N ILE A 332 -24.84 -33.02 12.91
CA ILE A 332 -24.23 -31.74 13.25
C ILE A 332 -22.70 -31.84 13.12
N PRO A 333 -21.99 -30.72 12.96
CA PRO A 333 -20.52 -30.66 12.95
C PRO A 333 -19.88 -31.33 14.16
N TRP A 334 -18.74 -32.01 13.96
CA TRP A 334 -18.04 -32.70 15.05
C TRP A 334 -16.55 -32.93 14.75
N ILE A 335 -15.76 -33.07 15.80
CA ILE A 335 -14.33 -33.43 15.75
C ILE A 335 -13.96 -34.39 16.90
N THR A 336 -12.98 -35.26 16.68
CA THR A 336 -12.55 -36.26 17.67
C THR A 336 -11.05 -36.30 17.87
N ALA A 337 -10.61 -36.93 18.96
CA ALA A 337 -9.21 -37.18 19.26
C ALA A 337 -8.37 -35.87 19.32
N THR A 338 -8.98 -34.79 19.78
CA THR A 338 -8.38 -33.44 19.86
C THR A 338 -7.33 -33.30 20.96
N GLY A 339 -7.28 -34.24 21.91
CA GLY A 339 -6.54 -34.05 23.16
C GLY A 339 -7.33 -33.22 24.17
N ASP A 340 -6.72 -32.97 25.32
CA ASP A 340 -7.29 -32.24 26.46
C ASP A 340 -7.10 -30.73 26.25
N MET A 341 -8.17 -29.96 26.07
CA MET A 341 -8.11 -28.55 25.67
C MET A 341 -8.52 -27.60 26.80
N ASP A 342 -8.58 -28.12 28.02
CA ASP A 342 -8.95 -27.40 29.22
C ASP A 342 -7.86 -27.51 30.30
N THR A 343 -8.05 -26.78 31.40
CA THR A 343 -7.11 -26.73 32.54
C THR A 343 -7.24 -27.92 33.50
N GLU A 344 -8.17 -28.85 33.27
CA GLU A 344 -8.39 -29.99 34.17
C GLU A 344 -7.34 -31.09 33.90
N PRO A 345 -6.86 -31.80 34.94
CA PRO A 345 -5.81 -32.78 34.75
C PRO A 345 -6.29 -33.98 33.91
N PRO A 346 -5.55 -34.36 32.85
CA PRO A 346 -5.98 -35.41 31.93
C PRO A 346 -6.23 -36.71 32.69
N GLN A 347 -7.42 -37.29 32.49
CA GLN A 347 -7.78 -38.55 33.18
C GLN A 347 -6.96 -39.76 32.71
N VAL A 348 -6.09 -39.59 31.69
CA VAL A 348 -5.25 -40.66 31.15
C VAL A 348 -3.83 -40.13 30.85
N PRO A 349 -2.74 -40.78 31.27
CA PRO A 349 -1.37 -40.35 30.95
C PRO A 349 -0.91 -40.78 29.54
N GLY A 350 -0.24 -39.88 28.80
CA GLY A 350 0.59 -40.21 27.63
C GLY A 350 -0.02 -39.95 26.25
N TRP A 351 -0.34 -38.69 25.94
CA TRP A 351 -0.94 -38.30 24.66
C TRP A 351 0.09 -37.51 23.84
N ASP A 352 0.60 -38.10 22.76
CA ASP A 352 1.41 -37.38 21.78
C ASP A 352 0.46 -36.54 20.93
N ARG A 353 0.42 -35.23 21.19
CA ARG A 353 -0.34 -34.26 20.39
C ARG A 353 0.56 -33.70 19.29
N PRO A 354 0.01 -33.28 18.14
CA PRO A 354 0.80 -32.65 17.08
C PRO A 354 1.42 -31.36 17.63
N ALA A 355 2.68 -31.08 17.28
CA ALA A 355 3.30 -29.82 17.64
C ALA A 355 2.53 -28.65 16.98
N GLY A 356 2.29 -27.57 17.72
CA GLY A 356 1.53 -26.39 17.26
C GLY A 356 0.02 -26.42 17.56
N CYS A 357 -0.52 -27.52 18.08
CA CYS A 357 -1.96 -27.68 18.32
C CYS A 357 -2.41 -27.42 19.77
N ASP A 358 -1.53 -26.98 20.67
CA ASP A 358 -1.76 -26.92 22.13
C ASP A 358 -1.48 -25.54 22.72
N GLU A 359 -1.70 -24.48 21.95
CA GLU A 359 -1.38 -23.12 22.41
C GLU A 359 -2.54 -22.51 23.18
N GLY A 360 -3.79 -22.89 22.85
CA GLY A 360 -5.03 -22.45 23.50
C GLY A 360 -5.60 -23.43 24.53
N GLU A 361 -5.98 -22.92 25.70
CA GLU A 361 -6.85 -23.61 26.66
C GLU A 361 -8.14 -22.79 26.83
N PHE A 362 -9.28 -23.47 26.97
CA PHE A 362 -10.57 -22.80 27.16
C PHE A 362 -11.36 -23.34 28.37
N SER A 363 -12.40 -22.61 28.76
CA SER A 363 -13.25 -22.93 29.91
C SER A 363 -14.73 -22.87 29.54
N GLU A 364 -15.62 -23.25 30.48
CA GLU A 364 -17.06 -23.21 30.27
C GLU A 364 -17.52 -21.80 29.83
N GLY A 365 -18.27 -21.72 28.73
CA GLY A 365 -18.74 -20.47 28.13
C GLY A 365 -17.71 -19.72 27.27
N ALA A 366 -16.54 -20.29 26.99
CA ALA A 366 -15.60 -19.70 26.04
C ALA A 366 -16.09 -19.86 24.60
N CYS A 367 -15.82 -18.88 23.75
CA CYS A 367 -16.11 -18.95 22.31
C CYS A 367 -15.08 -19.81 21.59
N ILE A 368 -15.51 -20.74 20.76
CA ILE A 368 -14.62 -21.58 19.93
C ILE A 368 -15.19 -21.83 18.54
N GLN A 369 -14.32 -22.28 17.63
CA GLN A 369 -14.66 -22.75 16.30
C GLN A 369 -14.15 -24.18 16.07
N ILE A 370 -15.02 -25.06 15.61
CA ILE A 370 -14.63 -26.33 14.99
C ILE A 370 -14.35 -26.04 13.51
N LEU A 371 -13.11 -26.25 13.08
CA LEU A 371 -12.69 -26.13 11.70
C LEU A 371 -12.31 -27.52 11.17
N ASN A 372 -13.19 -28.11 10.36
CA ASN A 372 -12.87 -29.28 9.57
C ASN A 372 -12.94 -28.91 8.09
N ASN A 373 -11.81 -29.05 7.41
CA ASN A 373 -11.68 -28.90 5.97
C ASN A 373 -10.93 -30.11 5.41
N ASP A 374 -11.69 -31.03 4.80
CA ASP A 374 -11.15 -32.28 4.23
C ASP A 374 -10.22 -32.00 3.03
N ASP A 375 -10.39 -30.86 2.34
CA ASP A 375 -9.63 -30.56 1.13
C ASP A 375 -8.14 -30.33 1.42
N CYS A 376 -7.81 -29.90 2.64
CA CYS A 376 -6.42 -29.66 3.06
C CYS A 376 -6.02 -30.35 4.36
N ASP A 377 -6.77 -31.40 4.74
CA ASP A 377 -6.48 -32.22 5.91
C ASP A 377 -6.43 -31.41 7.23
N ILE A 378 -7.23 -30.35 7.34
CA ILE A 378 -7.27 -29.46 8.50
C ILE A 378 -8.44 -29.81 9.39
N HIS A 379 -8.13 -30.24 10.60
CA HIS A 379 -9.11 -30.71 11.58
C HIS A 379 -8.71 -30.24 12.97
N GLN A 380 -9.16 -29.03 13.30
CA GLN A 380 -8.75 -28.32 14.50
C GLN A 380 -9.89 -27.58 15.19
N VAL A 381 -9.63 -27.20 16.43
CA VAL A 381 -10.47 -26.35 17.27
C VAL A 381 -9.71 -25.07 17.54
N LEU A 382 -10.29 -23.95 17.14
CA LEU A 382 -9.74 -22.61 17.32
C LEU A 382 -10.44 -21.91 18.48
N ILE A 383 -9.70 -21.06 19.20
CA ILE A 383 -10.30 -20.10 20.14
C ILE A 383 -10.94 -19.00 19.31
N GLY A 384 -12.25 -18.82 19.49
CA GLY A 384 -13.01 -17.78 18.80
C GLY A 384 -13.06 -16.47 19.58
N ILE A 385 -13.62 -15.45 18.94
CA ILE A 385 -13.78 -14.11 19.51
C ILE A 385 -15.25 -13.87 19.88
N ALA A 386 -15.50 -13.31 21.07
CA ALA A 386 -16.84 -12.82 21.39
C ALA A 386 -17.15 -11.55 20.59
N SER A 387 -18.32 -11.47 19.96
CA SER A 387 -18.71 -10.33 19.10
C SER A 387 -18.63 -8.95 19.79
N ASN A 388 -18.77 -8.88 21.11
CA ASN A 388 -18.61 -7.63 21.88
C ASN A 388 -17.14 -7.22 22.13
N SER A 389 -16.17 -8.08 21.79
CA SER A 389 -14.74 -7.85 21.97
C SER A 389 -14.08 -7.35 20.69
N ILE A 390 -14.82 -7.31 19.58
CA ILE A 390 -14.35 -6.83 18.28
C ILE A 390 -14.10 -5.31 18.36
N ASN A 391 -12.92 -4.90 17.90
CA ASN A 391 -12.58 -3.49 17.85
C ASN A 391 -13.30 -2.78 16.71
N THR A 392 -14.45 -2.20 17.00
CA THR A 392 -15.24 -1.41 16.05
C THR A 392 -14.77 0.05 15.95
N THR A 393 -13.72 0.47 16.67
CA THR A 393 -13.30 1.89 16.67
C THR A 393 -12.41 2.27 15.49
N CYS A 394 -11.88 1.27 14.76
CA CYS A 394 -10.92 1.47 13.68
C CYS A 394 -11.56 1.86 12.36
N TYR A 395 -10.93 2.79 11.65
CA TYR A 395 -11.21 3.10 10.26
C TYR A 395 -10.10 2.55 9.38
N GLN A 396 -10.50 1.99 8.24
CA GLN A 396 -9.62 1.46 7.21
C GLN A 396 -9.91 2.16 5.88
N VAL A 397 -9.00 1.98 4.93
CA VAL A 397 -9.20 2.39 3.53
C VAL A 397 -10.24 1.47 2.94
N SER A 398 -11.26 2.02 2.28
CA SER A 398 -12.25 1.17 1.64
C SER A 398 -11.76 0.70 0.27
N ASN A 399 -11.71 -0.62 0.10
CA ASN A 399 -11.21 -1.31 -1.09
C ASN A 399 -12.12 -2.47 -1.52
N ALA A 400 -13.37 -2.51 -1.05
CA ALA A 400 -14.32 -3.57 -1.36
C ALA A 400 -14.57 -3.75 -2.86
N SER A 401 -14.34 -2.72 -3.69
CA SER A 401 -14.47 -2.82 -5.15
C SER A 401 -13.47 -3.79 -5.79
N ALA A 402 -12.32 -4.03 -5.18
CA ALA A 402 -11.36 -5.06 -5.61
C ALA A 402 -11.97 -6.48 -5.54
N PHE A 403 -12.92 -6.69 -4.62
CA PHE A 403 -13.60 -7.95 -4.37
C PHE A 403 -15.04 -7.97 -4.91
N GLY A 404 -15.37 -7.09 -5.87
CA GLY A 404 -16.69 -7.01 -6.49
C GLY A 404 -17.76 -6.29 -5.66
N GLY A 405 -17.37 -5.68 -4.54
CA GLY A 405 -18.19 -4.80 -3.71
C GLY A 405 -18.25 -3.34 -4.18
N PHE A 406 -18.74 -2.46 -3.31
CA PHE A 406 -18.76 -1.01 -3.55
C PHE A 406 -17.91 -0.31 -2.50
N ASP A 407 -17.01 0.58 -2.89
CA ASP A 407 -16.22 1.31 -1.91
C ASP A 407 -17.07 2.30 -1.09
N GLY A 408 -16.72 2.38 0.17
CA GLY A 408 -17.27 3.27 1.17
C GLY A 408 -17.03 4.76 0.84
N PRO A 409 -17.87 5.64 1.39
CA PRO A 409 -17.85 7.06 1.06
C PRO A 409 -16.57 7.73 1.57
N SER A 410 -16.02 8.63 0.76
CA SER A 410 -14.99 9.56 1.22
C SER A 410 -15.52 10.46 2.34
N PHE A 411 -14.63 11.13 3.07
CA PHE A 411 -15.08 12.09 4.10
C PHE A 411 -16.01 13.18 3.55
N PHE A 412 -15.83 13.60 2.29
CA PHE A 412 -16.67 14.61 1.66
C PHE A 412 -18.02 14.01 1.23
N ASP A 413 -18.05 12.75 0.80
CA ASP A 413 -19.30 12.01 0.58
C ASP A 413 -20.09 11.86 1.89
N ARG A 414 -19.43 11.61 3.02
CA ARG A 414 -20.07 11.51 4.35
C ARG A 414 -20.72 12.82 4.78
N LEU A 415 -20.05 13.95 4.57
CA LEU A 415 -20.64 15.28 4.79
C LEU A 415 -21.80 15.59 3.81
N ASP A 416 -21.72 15.07 2.58
CA ASP A 416 -22.79 15.10 1.59
C ASP A 416 -23.89 14.04 1.84
N GLY A 417 -23.85 13.30 2.97
CA GLY A 417 -24.87 12.31 3.32
C GLY A 417 -24.93 11.09 2.38
N ARG A 418 -23.86 10.83 1.62
CA ARG A 418 -23.76 9.71 0.69
C ARG A 418 -23.14 8.49 1.35
N TYR A 419 -23.67 7.33 0.97
CA TYR A 419 -23.21 6.03 1.49
C TYR A 419 -22.19 5.34 0.58
N ASN A 420 -21.93 5.81 -0.63
CA ASN A 420 -20.92 5.19 -1.50
C ASN A 420 -19.92 6.25 -1.94
N LEU A 421 -18.71 5.83 -2.28
CA LEU A 421 -17.75 6.67 -2.97
C LEU A 421 -18.37 7.22 -4.25
N SER A 422 -18.36 8.55 -4.42
CA SER A 422 -18.95 9.16 -5.61
C SER A 422 -17.94 9.41 -6.72
N ASP A 423 -18.37 9.20 -7.97
CA ASP A 423 -17.62 9.53 -9.18
C ASP A 423 -17.06 10.96 -9.16
N LYS A 424 -17.81 11.89 -8.52
CA LYS A 424 -17.41 13.28 -8.37
C LYS A 424 -16.06 13.40 -7.67
N TYR A 425 -15.93 12.83 -6.47
CA TYR A 425 -14.70 12.94 -5.68
C TYR A 425 -13.62 12.02 -6.22
N ALA A 426 -13.95 10.79 -6.63
CA ALA A 426 -12.99 9.87 -7.23
C ALA A 426 -12.35 10.45 -8.51
N THR A 427 -13.14 11.07 -9.41
CA THR A 427 -12.60 11.70 -10.63
C THR A 427 -11.74 12.94 -10.32
N GLN A 428 -12.12 13.72 -9.30
CA GLN A 428 -11.33 14.87 -8.87
C GLN A 428 -9.97 14.42 -8.31
N SER A 429 -9.96 13.42 -7.43
CA SER A 429 -8.74 12.87 -6.85
C SER A 429 -7.85 12.23 -7.90
N MET A 430 -8.41 11.48 -8.85
CA MET A 430 -7.66 10.96 -10.00
C MET A 430 -7.04 12.07 -10.84
N HIS A 431 -7.79 13.16 -11.11
CA HIS A 431 -7.27 14.27 -11.90
C HIS A 431 -6.11 15.02 -11.23
N PHE A 432 -6.17 15.20 -9.91
CA PHE A 432 -5.19 16.00 -9.17
C PHE A 432 -4.03 15.17 -8.58
N PHE A 433 -4.26 13.91 -8.24
CA PHE A 433 -3.34 13.07 -7.45
C PHE A 433 -3.11 11.67 -8.02
N ASN A 434 -3.76 11.29 -9.14
CA ASN A 434 -3.63 9.97 -9.75
C ASN A 434 -4.01 8.81 -8.81
N THR A 435 -4.99 9.02 -7.92
CA THR A 435 -5.58 7.97 -7.07
C THR A 435 -7.09 8.16 -6.92
N SER A 436 -7.82 7.04 -6.84
CA SER A 436 -9.24 6.96 -6.50
C SER A 436 -9.49 6.46 -5.07
N ASP A 437 -8.44 6.08 -4.36
CA ASP A 437 -8.51 5.35 -3.07
C ASP A 437 -8.67 6.35 -1.95
N ILE A 438 -9.84 6.98 -1.90
CA ILE A 438 -10.19 8.05 -0.96
C ILE A 438 -11.37 7.65 -0.05
N GLY A 439 -11.90 6.43 -0.24
CA GLY A 439 -12.99 5.87 0.52
C GLY A 439 -12.57 5.51 1.94
N LEU A 440 -13.49 5.70 2.88
CA LEU A 440 -13.33 5.31 4.28
C LEU A 440 -14.36 4.25 4.61
N GLU A 441 -14.00 3.33 5.49
CA GLU A 441 -14.91 2.35 6.07
C GLU A 441 -14.56 2.04 7.52
N THR A 442 -15.54 1.54 8.26
CA THR A 442 -15.40 1.12 9.65
C THR A 442 -16.52 0.16 10.03
N LEU A 443 -16.34 -0.60 11.11
CA LEU A 443 -17.39 -1.44 11.67
C LEU A 443 -18.36 -0.63 12.56
N VAL A 444 -19.65 -0.90 12.46
CA VAL A 444 -20.70 -0.44 13.38
C VAL A 444 -20.62 -1.27 14.65
N ASP A 445 -20.93 -0.62 15.77
CA ASP A 445 -21.07 -1.27 17.07
C ASP A 445 -22.56 -1.37 17.46
N PRO A 446 -23.22 -2.52 17.23
CA PRO A 446 -24.62 -2.71 17.61
C PRO A 446 -24.87 -2.55 19.12
N PHE A 447 -23.90 -2.91 19.97
CA PHE A 447 -24.03 -2.78 21.42
C PHE A 447 -24.09 -1.31 21.82
N TYR A 448 -23.26 -0.48 21.19
CA TYR A 448 -23.29 0.97 21.41
C TYR A 448 -24.58 1.59 20.89
N LEU A 449 -25.10 1.14 19.74
CA LEU A 449 -26.38 1.61 19.22
C LEU A 449 -27.54 1.28 20.18
N ASP A 450 -27.64 0.02 20.64
CA ASP A 450 -28.70 -0.41 21.56
C ASP A 450 -28.61 0.30 22.92
N TYR A 451 -27.39 0.46 23.46
CA TYR A 451 -27.17 1.21 24.69
C TYR A 451 -27.70 2.67 24.61
N HIS A 452 -27.62 3.28 23.44
CA HIS A 452 -28.16 4.61 23.16
C HIS A 452 -29.64 4.62 22.73
N GLY A 453 -30.31 3.47 22.74
CA GLY A 453 -31.73 3.32 22.41
C GLY A 453 -32.03 3.40 20.91
N ILE A 454 -31.03 3.18 20.06
CA ILE A 454 -31.17 3.09 18.61
C ILE A 454 -31.54 1.65 18.24
N THR A 455 -32.59 1.47 17.45
CA THR A 455 -32.99 0.14 16.97
C THR A 455 -31.90 -0.44 16.07
N VAL A 456 -31.34 -1.57 16.49
CA VAL A 456 -30.33 -2.32 15.73
C VAL A 456 -30.99 -3.09 14.59
N THR A 457 -30.39 -3.03 13.40
CA THR A 457 -30.79 -3.88 12.27
C THR A 457 -30.04 -5.21 12.32
N GLU A 458 -30.63 -6.23 12.91
CA GLU A 458 -29.99 -7.53 13.23
C GLU A 458 -29.40 -8.29 12.02
N ASN A 459 -29.99 -8.13 10.84
CA ASN A 459 -29.53 -8.83 9.62
C ASN A 459 -28.48 -8.04 8.82
N ALA A 460 -28.21 -6.78 9.18
CA ALA A 460 -27.32 -5.94 8.39
C ALA A 460 -25.85 -6.32 8.58
N THR A 461 -25.05 -6.19 7.52
CA THR A 461 -23.58 -6.23 7.60
C THR A 461 -23.10 -5.14 8.56
N TRP A 462 -22.09 -5.43 9.37
CA TRP A 462 -21.53 -4.48 10.33
C TRP A 462 -20.70 -3.38 9.66
N VAL A 463 -20.49 -3.40 8.34
CA VAL A 463 -19.80 -2.34 7.60
C VAL A 463 -20.64 -1.06 7.58
N ASP A 464 -20.12 0.07 8.07
CA ASP A 464 -20.87 1.30 8.36
C ASP A 464 -21.82 1.78 7.25
N TYR A 465 -21.31 2.10 6.07
CA TYR A 465 -22.14 2.67 5.01
C TYR A 465 -23.17 1.67 4.45
N LEU A 466 -22.89 0.37 4.55
CA LEU A 466 -23.80 -0.71 4.16
C LEU A 466 -24.83 -1.02 5.27
N TYR A 467 -24.43 -0.92 6.53
CA TYR A 467 -25.29 -1.10 7.70
C TYR A 467 -26.44 -0.10 7.66
N TRP A 468 -26.13 1.18 7.41
CA TRP A 468 -27.14 2.23 7.32
C TRP A 468 -28.06 2.09 6.09
N LYS A 469 -27.60 1.41 5.05
CA LYS A 469 -28.43 1.01 3.90
C LYS A 469 -29.30 -0.21 4.17
N GLY A 470 -29.05 -0.93 5.26
CA GLY A 470 -29.71 -2.20 5.57
C GLY A 470 -29.33 -3.33 4.62
N VAL A 471 -28.09 -3.33 4.12
CA VAL A 471 -27.57 -4.44 3.30
C VAL A 471 -27.38 -5.65 4.22
N GLU A 472 -27.97 -6.78 3.83
CA GLU A 472 -27.88 -8.01 4.61
C GLU A 472 -26.48 -8.60 4.58
N GLY A 473 -26.06 -9.21 5.69
CA GLY A 473 -24.79 -9.90 5.82
C GLY A 473 -24.94 -11.30 6.43
N CYS A 474 -23.91 -12.10 6.27
CA CYS A 474 -23.80 -13.47 6.74
C CYS A 474 -22.98 -13.54 8.03
N ALA A 475 -23.38 -14.43 8.93
CA ALA A 475 -22.69 -14.61 10.21
C ALA A 475 -21.23 -15.01 9.99
N VAL A 476 -20.31 -14.32 10.66
CA VAL A 476 -18.86 -14.59 10.60
C VAL A 476 -18.56 -15.85 11.41
N LYS A 477 -17.78 -16.78 10.85
CA LYS A 477 -17.36 -17.99 11.55
C LYS A 477 -16.27 -17.64 12.57
N GLY A 478 -16.27 -18.37 13.69
CA GLY A 478 -15.35 -18.15 14.81
C GLY A 478 -15.64 -16.92 15.66
N VAL A 479 -16.71 -16.16 15.35
CA VAL A 479 -17.22 -15.09 16.21
C VAL A 479 -18.50 -15.56 16.91
N CYS A 480 -18.49 -15.63 18.25
CA CYS A 480 -19.67 -16.03 19.01
C CYS A 480 -20.57 -14.83 19.32
N PRO A 481 -21.90 -15.01 19.26
CA PRO A 481 -22.84 -13.97 19.64
C PRO A 481 -22.65 -13.54 21.10
N SER A 482 -22.86 -12.26 21.39
CA SER A 482 -22.94 -11.75 22.76
C SER A 482 -24.26 -11.01 22.89
N ASP A 483 -25.00 -11.31 23.96
CA ASP A 483 -26.42 -10.99 24.10
C ASP A 483 -27.24 -11.54 22.92
N GLU A 484 -27.73 -10.70 22.01
CA GLU A 484 -28.49 -11.09 20.82
C GLU A 484 -27.78 -10.70 19.50
N PHE A 485 -26.59 -10.11 19.57
CA PHE A 485 -25.90 -9.57 18.40
C PHE A 485 -24.90 -10.55 17.81
N VAL A 486 -25.12 -10.88 16.54
CA VAL A 486 -24.24 -11.73 15.73
C VAL A 486 -23.45 -10.83 14.79
N MET A 487 -22.13 -11.02 14.72
CA MET A 487 -21.32 -10.32 13.72
C MET A 487 -21.68 -10.82 12.32
N ARG A 488 -22.00 -9.89 11.42
CA ARG A 488 -22.36 -10.19 10.05
C ARG A 488 -21.54 -9.36 9.07
N LEU A 489 -21.11 -9.98 7.98
CA LEU A 489 -20.42 -9.33 6.86
C LEU A 489 -21.07 -9.73 5.53
N ASP A 490 -21.07 -8.82 4.57
CA ASP A 490 -21.38 -9.15 3.17
C ASP A 490 -20.16 -9.81 2.51
N ASP A 491 -20.41 -10.50 1.40
CA ASP A 491 -19.42 -11.33 0.71
C ASP A 491 -18.13 -10.57 0.38
N ALA A 492 -18.21 -9.32 -0.10
CA ALA A 492 -17.02 -8.55 -0.45
C ALA A 492 -16.18 -8.18 0.78
N HIS A 493 -16.80 -7.86 1.92
CA HIS A 493 -16.06 -7.51 3.15
C HIS A 493 -15.62 -8.72 3.96
N ALA A 494 -16.22 -9.89 3.71
CA ALA A 494 -15.65 -11.15 4.17
C ALA A 494 -14.26 -11.35 3.55
N GLU A 495 -14.11 -11.09 2.24
CA GLU A 495 -12.82 -11.13 1.53
C GLU A 495 -11.85 -10.03 2.01
N VAL A 496 -12.31 -8.78 2.14
CA VAL A 496 -11.47 -7.67 2.61
C VAL A 496 -10.87 -7.91 4.00
N LEU A 497 -11.64 -8.54 4.89
CA LEU A 497 -11.22 -8.83 6.25
C LEU A 497 -10.58 -10.21 6.41
N ASP A 498 -10.46 -10.97 5.31
CA ASP A 498 -9.97 -12.35 5.28
C ASP A 498 -10.65 -13.24 6.33
N VAL A 499 -11.99 -13.24 6.33
CA VAL A 499 -12.77 -14.04 7.27
C VAL A 499 -13.84 -14.86 6.59
N ASP A 500 -13.93 -16.11 7.01
CA ASP A 500 -15.00 -17.00 6.65
C ASP A 500 -16.36 -16.54 7.19
N THR A 501 -17.40 -16.66 6.36
CA THR A 501 -18.80 -16.50 6.78
C THR A 501 -19.61 -17.76 6.51
N VAL A 502 -20.83 -17.83 7.04
CA VAL A 502 -21.76 -18.94 6.72
C VAL A 502 -22.17 -18.98 5.23
N CYS A 503 -21.86 -17.94 4.46
CA CYS A 503 -22.23 -17.83 3.05
C CYS A 503 -21.04 -18.00 2.10
N VAL A 504 -19.85 -17.55 2.51
CA VAL A 504 -18.62 -17.56 1.71
C VAL A 504 -17.49 -18.13 2.54
N ASN A 505 -16.68 -18.98 1.91
CA ASN A 505 -15.48 -19.54 2.50
C ASN A 505 -14.27 -18.83 1.88
N VAL A 506 -13.80 -17.79 2.56
CA VAL A 506 -12.79 -16.82 2.08
C VAL A 506 -11.39 -17.39 2.32
N THR A 507 -11.09 -17.74 3.56
CA THR A 507 -9.74 -18.13 4.00
C THR A 507 -9.30 -19.50 3.46
N GLY A 508 -10.17 -20.17 2.71
CA GLY A 508 -9.93 -21.51 2.21
C GLY A 508 -9.52 -22.48 3.32
N CYS A 509 -8.69 -23.44 2.94
CA CYS A 509 -7.73 -24.03 3.84
C CYS A 509 -6.55 -23.09 4.10
N PRO A 510 -5.97 -23.10 5.31
CA PRO A 510 -4.63 -22.60 5.55
C PRO A 510 -3.64 -23.17 4.52
N GLY A 511 -3.17 -22.29 3.63
CA GLY A 511 -2.45 -22.63 2.39
C GLY A 511 -3.34 -22.80 1.14
N SER A 512 -4.42 -22.01 0.96
CA SER A 512 -5.24 -22.06 -0.27
C SER A 512 -6.04 -20.78 -0.57
N THR A 513 -5.59 -19.65 -0.03
CA THR A 513 -5.88 -18.36 -0.65
C THR A 513 -4.55 -17.85 -1.19
N GLU A 514 -4.13 -18.45 -2.31
CA GLU A 514 -3.09 -17.87 -3.14
C GLU A 514 -3.72 -16.72 -3.93
N VAL A 515 -3.20 -15.51 -3.74
CA VAL A 515 -3.56 -14.37 -4.56
C VAL A 515 -2.58 -14.39 -5.73
N CYS A 516 -2.98 -14.91 -6.90
CA CYS A 516 -2.11 -14.98 -8.09
C CYS A 516 -1.80 -13.57 -8.67
N VAL A 517 -1.11 -12.69 -7.93
CA VAL A 517 -0.83 -11.30 -8.30
C VAL A 517 0.64 -10.91 -8.19
N ASP A 518 1.45 -11.58 -7.37
CA ASP A 518 2.82 -11.10 -7.11
C ASP A 518 3.86 -12.16 -6.76
N GLY A 519 3.77 -13.40 -7.25
CA GLY A 519 4.95 -14.30 -7.28
C GLY A 519 5.50 -14.70 -5.91
N ALA A 520 4.74 -14.43 -4.86
CA ALA A 520 5.03 -14.72 -3.48
C ALA A 520 4.33 -16.03 -3.10
N ASP A 521 5.06 -16.92 -2.43
CA ASP A 521 4.54 -18.18 -1.88
C ASP A 521 3.56 -17.89 -0.72
N ASP A 522 2.38 -17.36 -1.05
CA ASP A 522 1.35 -16.88 -0.14
C ASP A 522 0.66 -18.04 0.60
N ASP A 523 0.72 -19.23 0.02
CA ASP A 523 0.16 -20.46 0.58
C ASP A 523 1.20 -21.27 1.39
N LEU A 524 2.47 -20.85 1.35
CA LEU A 524 3.63 -21.40 2.05
C LEU A 524 3.93 -22.87 1.71
N ASP A 525 3.59 -23.31 0.49
CA ASP A 525 3.89 -24.65 -0.02
C ASP A 525 5.36 -24.83 -0.46
N GLY A 526 6.11 -23.73 -0.58
CA GLY A 526 7.50 -23.68 -0.99
C GLY A 526 7.71 -23.45 -2.49
N GLN A 527 6.68 -23.06 -3.24
CA GLN A 527 6.73 -22.70 -4.66
C GLN A 527 6.18 -21.28 -4.89
N PRO A 528 6.82 -20.45 -5.73
CA PRO A 528 6.25 -19.18 -6.16
C PRO A 528 5.09 -19.40 -7.15
N ASP A 529 4.19 -18.42 -7.30
CA ASP A 529 2.85 -18.58 -7.93
C ASP A 529 2.87 -19.20 -9.34
N TRP A 530 3.92 -18.91 -10.09
CA TRP A 530 4.07 -19.41 -11.47
C TRP A 530 4.50 -20.88 -11.55
N LEU A 531 4.74 -21.54 -10.42
CA LEU A 531 5.05 -22.97 -10.31
C LEU A 531 3.91 -23.78 -9.63
N ASP A 532 2.88 -23.13 -9.09
CA ASP A 532 1.76 -23.80 -8.44
C ASP A 532 0.71 -24.36 -9.44
N TYR A 533 0.07 -25.46 -9.07
CA TYR A 533 -0.79 -26.30 -9.90
C TYR A 533 -2.17 -25.67 -10.19
N ASP A 534 -2.66 -24.76 -9.36
CA ASP A 534 -3.97 -24.11 -9.45
C ASP A 534 -3.96 -22.69 -10.04
N CYS A 535 -2.84 -21.95 -10.07
CA CYS A 535 -2.67 -20.77 -10.95
C CYS A 535 -2.49 -21.14 -12.45
N LEU A 536 -2.31 -22.43 -12.82
CA LEU A 536 -2.14 -22.93 -14.21
C LEU A 536 -3.41 -22.93 -15.10
N ILE A 537 -4.56 -22.47 -14.61
CA ILE A 537 -5.86 -22.69 -15.27
C ILE A 537 -6.15 -21.66 -16.39
N TYR A 538 -5.45 -20.53 -16.45
CA TYR A 538 -5.80 -19.43 -17.39
C TYR A 538 -5.38 -19.63 -18.86
N PHE A 539 -4.47 -20.56 -19.19
CA PHE A 539 -3.98 -20.74 -20.58
C PHE A 539 -3.68 -22.19 -20.98
N THR A 540 -4.49 -23.13 -20.50
CA THR A 540 -4.29 -24.55 -20.81
C THR A 540 -4.29 -24.81 -22.33
N GLY A 541 -3.14 -25.23 -22.88
CA GLY A 541 -2.98 -25.65 -24.28
C GLY A 541 -2.19 -24.71 -25.22
N CYS A 542 -1.77 -23.51 -24.76
CA CYS A 542 -1.02 -22.54 -25.59
C CYS A 542 0.52 -22.77 -25.59
N GLY A 543 1.03 -23.71 -24.77
CA GLY A 543 2.46 -23.91 -24.50
C GLY A 543 2.85 -23.49 -23.08
N GLU A 544 4.11 -23.70 -22.67
CA GLU A 544 4.67 -23.01 -21.49
C GLU A 544 4.72 -21.52 -21.83
N ILE A 545 3.98 -20.70 -21.06
CA ILE A 545 4.09 -19.25 -21.13
C ILE A 545 5.33 -18.91 -20.32
N HIS A 546 6.43 -18.64 -21.00
CA HIS A 546 7.52 -17.92 -20.36
C HIS A 546 7.10 -16.45 -20.34
N ASP A 547 6.85 -15.95 -19.14
CA ASP A 547 6.65 -14.53 -18.89
C ASP A 547 7.99 -13.78 -19.06
N CYS A 548 7.91 -12.47 -19.27
CA CYS A 548 9.08 -11.59 -19.26
C CYS A 548 9.77 -11.76 -17.89
N ASP A 549 11.08 -11.97 -17.87
CA ASP A 549 11.81 -12.26 -16.63
C ASP A 549 11.77 -11.00 -15.75
N TYR A 550 11.34 -11.09 -14.49
CA TYR A 550 11.28 -9.91 -13.60
C TYR A 550 12.66 -9.22 -13.44
N ASP A 551 13.74 -9.95 -13.73
CA ASP A 551 15.12 -9.47 -13.75
C ASP A 551 15.60 -8.87 -15.11
N ASP A 552 14.75 -8.79 -16.14
CA ASP A 552 15.06 -8.14 -17.41
C ASP A 552 14.37 -6.75 -17.57
N LEU A 553 15.12 -5.77 -18.10
CA LEU A 553 14.69 -4.37 -18.26
C LEU A 553 13.81 -4.18 -19.51
N ASP A 554 12.98 -5.17 -19.83
CA ASP A 554 12.19 -5.21 -21.06
C ASP A 554 10.89 -4.41 -20.87
N PHE A 555 10.96 -3.11 -21.18
CA PHE A 555 9.80 -2.21 -21.17
C PHE A 555 8.89 -2.46 -22.38
N CYS A 556 8.15 -3.57 -22.40
CA CYS A 556 6.96 -3.73 -23.23
C CYS A 556 5.70 -3.45 -22.38
N THR A 557 4.72 -2.71 -22.89
CA THR A 557 3.42 -2.46 -22.21
C THR A 557 2.55 -3.72 -22.03
N THR A 558 3.12 -4.90 -22.25
CA THR A 558 2.42 -6.18 -22.39
C THR A 558 2.82 -7.20 -21.32
N CYS A 559 3.82 -6.91 -20.49
CA CYS A 559 4.46 -7.88 -19.58
C CYS A 559 3.90 -7.94 -18.14
N ASP A 560 2.83 -7.21 -17.79
CA ASP A 560 2.32 -7.16 -16.40
C ASP A 560 0.81 -7.41 -16.30
N SER A 561 0.25 -8.29 -17.13
CA SER A 561 -1.19 -8.59 -17.10
C SER A 561 -1.47 -10.06 -17.39
N PRO A 562 -2.24 -10.76 -16.54
CA PRO A 562 -2.60 -12.17 -16.75
C PRO A 562 -3.49 -12.38 -17.98
N LEU A 563 -3.88 -11.32 -18.71
CA LEU A 563 -4.53 -11.38 -20.01
C LEU A 563 -3.69 -10.65 -21.08
N PRO A 564 -3.39 -11.28 -22.24
CA PRO A 564 -2.70 -10.62 -23.33
C PRO A 564 -3.47 -9.38 -23.79
N PRO A 565 -2.79 -8.25 -24.02
CA PRO A 565 -3.46 -7.01 -24.40
C PRO A 565 -4.18 -7.15 -25.74
N GLY A 566 -5.35 -6.51 -25.83
CA GLY A 566 -6.18 -6.50 -27.03
C GLY A 566 -5.56 -5.67 -28.17
N LEU A 567 -5.26 -6.33 -29.28
CA LEU A 567 -4.89 -5.72 -30.55
C LEU A 567 -6.17 -5.49 -31.38
N THR A 568 -6.46 -4.24 -31.75
CA THR A 568 -7.64 -3.92 -32.58
C THR A 568 -7.24 -3.58 -34.01
N ASP A 569 -8.15 -3.80 -34.97
CA ASP A 569 -7.93 -3.53 -36.40
C ASP A 569 -7.36 -2.12 -36.67
N GLY A 570 -6.21 -2.06 -37.35
CA GLY A 570 -5.53 -0.83 -37.73
C GLY A 570 -4.64 -0.22 -36.65
N ASN A 571 -4.63 -0.79 -35.44
CA ASN A 571 -3.74 -0.37 -34.36
C ASN A 571 -2.41 -1.12 -34.41
N GLN A 572 -1.35 -0.41 -34.03
CA GLN A 572 -0.02 -0.95 -33.87
C GLN A 572 0.35 -0.92 -32.39
N VAL A 573 1.06 -1.95 -31.94
CA VAL A 573 1.75 -1.97 -30.66
C VAL A 573 3.24 -1.83 -30.94
N THR A 574 3.90 -1.09 -30.08
CA THR A 574 5.35 -0.92 -30.12
C THR A 574 5.88 -1.46 -28.82
N CYS A 575 6.84 -2.38 -28.91
CA CYS A 575 7.71 -2.65 -27.78
C CYS A 575 9.05 -1.95 -28.04
N ASP A 576 9.42 -1.09 -27.11
CA ASP A 576 10.61 -0.24 -27.22
C ASP A 576 11.88 -0.98 -26.77
N TYR A 577 11.73 -2.14 -26.11
CA TYR A 577 12.83 -2.94 -25.60
C TYR A 577 12.44 -4.44 -25.54
N TYR A 578 13.09 -5.26 -26.35
CA TYR A 578 13.04 -6.72 -26.29
C TYR A 578 14.45 -7.28 -26.48
N GLY A 579 14.71 -8.51 -26.05
CA GLY A 579 15.87 -9.28 -26.53
C GLY A 579 16.87 -9.68 -25.46
N TYR A 580 16.37 -10.03 -24.27
CA TYR A 580 17.19 -10.66 -23.25
C TYR A 580 17.59 -12.08 -23.67
N ASN A 581 16.70 -12.85 -24.33
CA ASN A 581 16.99 -14.21 -24.84
C ASN A 581 16.36 -14.53 -26.23
N THR A 582 16.65 -15.70 -26.82
CA THR A 582 16.11 -16.17 -28.13
C THR A 582 14.88 -17.07 -27.96
N SER A 583 14.12 -16.87 -26.90
CA SER A 583 12.98 -17.70 -26.50
C SER A 583 11.92 -16.85 -25.81
N GLU A 584 11.94 -15.55 -26.08
CA GLU A 584 11.10 -14.52 -25.48
C GLU A 584 9.81 -14.42 -26.31
N TRP A 585 8.68 -14.76 -25.68
CA TRP A 585 7.39 -14.82 -26.36
C TRP A 585 6.50 -13.66 -25.92
N HIS A 586 6.08 -12.84 -26.89
CA HIS A 586 5.11 -11.79 -26.66
C HIS A 586 3.72 -12.19 -27.16
N PHE A 587 2.69 -11.96 -26.34
CA PHE A 587 1.33 -12.42 -26.63
C PHE A 587 0.37 -11.25 -26.86
N TYR A 588 -0.52 -11.41 -27.84
CA TYR A 588 -1.56 -10.45 -28.19
C TYR A 588 -2.89 -11.14 -28.48
N GLN A 589 -4.00 -10.49 -28.14
CA GLN A 589 -5.35 -10.97 -28.48
C GLN A 589 -5.94 -10.17 -29.64
N PHE A 590 -6.49 -10.84 -30.66
CA PHE A 590 -7.20 -10.18 -31.77
C PHE A 590 -8.56 -10.82 -32.02
N THR A 591 -9.63 -10.00 -32.06
CA THR A 591 -10.99 -10.45 -32.40
C THR A 591 -11.47 -9.73 -33.67
N PRO A 592 -11.56 -10.40 -34.84
CA PRO A 592 -11.94 -9.76 -36.09
C PRO A 592 -13.41 -9.36 -36.08
N SER A 593 -13.73 -8.19 -36.64
CA SER A 593 -15.12 -7.72 -36.75
C SER A 593 -15.92 -8.43 -37.86
N SER A 594 -15.23 -9.08 -38.81
CA SER A 594 -15.82 -9.84 -39.92
C SER A 594 -14.80 -10.79 -40.55
N ASP A 595 -15.25 -11.81 -41.28
CA ASP A 595 -14.38 -12.69 -42.07
C ASP A 595 -13.51 -11.87 -43.03
N GLY A 596 -12.22 -12.18 -43.11
CA GLY A 596 -11.30 -11.40 -43.92
C GLY A 596 -9.87 -11.91 -43.88
N LEU A 597 -8.98 -11.16 -44.51
CA LEU A 597 -7.54 -11.41 -44.46
C LEU A 597 -6.93 -10.48 -43.41
N LEU A 598 -6.32 -11.04 -42.37
CA LEU A 598 -5.56 -10.33 -41.35
C LEU A 598 -4.12 -10.19 -41.81
N ASP A 599 -3.71 -8.96 -42.09
CA ASP A 599 -2.35 -8.60 -42.46
C ASP A 599 -1.56 -8.24 -41.20
N LEU A 600 -0.56 -9.05 -40.87
CA LEU A 600 0.33 -8.88 -39.73
C LEU A 600 1.64 -8.27 -40.20
N THR A 601 1.91 -7.04 -39.77
CA THR A 601 3.14 -6.32 -40.08
C THR A 601 4.04 -6.29 -38.85
N PHE A 602 5.25 -6.82 -38.97
CA PHE A 602 6.27 -6.74 -37.92
C PHE A 602 7.47 -5.97 -38.44
N THR A 603 7.93 -5.01 -37.66
CA THR A 603 9.18 -4.29 -37.94
C THR A 603 10.01 -4.29 -36.67
N GLY A 604 10.91 -5.25 -36.53
CA GLY A 604 11.93 -5.30 -35.50
C GLY A 604 13.23 -4.60 -35.92
N THR A 605 14.11 -4.36 -34.96
CA THR A 605 15.46 -3.82 -35.21
C THR A 605 16.54 -4.90 -35.28
N SER A 606 16.25 -6.14 -34.85
CA SER A 606 17.16 -7.27 -34.98
C SER A 606 17.33 -7.69 -36.45
N ASN A 607 18.49 -8.26 -36.78
CA ASN A 607 18.84 -8.68 -38.14
C ASN A 607 19.41 -10.11 -38.04
N VAL A 608 18.58 -11.02 -37.55
CA VAL A 608 18.92 -12.40 -37.21
C VAL A 608 18.85 -13.30 -38.44
N THR A 609 19.58 -14.43 -38.43
CA THR A 609 19.63 -15.34 -39.59
C THR A 609 19.65 -16.78 -39.13
N GLY A 610 18.80 -17.64 -39.70
CA GLY A 610 18.80 -19.06 -39.40
C GLY A 610 17.42 -19.51 -38.93
N ASP A 611 17.41 -20.43 -37.98
CA ASP A 611 16.21 -20.89 -37.28
C ASP A 611 15.85 -19.97 -36.09
N ASP A 612 16.71 -18.99 -35.77
CA ASP A 612 16.50 -17.94 -34.74
C ASP A 612 15.86 -16.69 -35.37
N ARG A 613 14.81 -16.86 -36.16
CA ARG A 613 14.10 -15.76 -36.84
C ARG A 613 12.74 -15.60 -36.22
N THR A 614 12.34 -14.34 -36.00
CA THR A 614 11.05 -14.00 -35.42
C THR A 614 9.90 -14.76 -36.09
N ASP A 615 9.32 -15.68 -35.33
CA ASP A 615 8.23 -16.54 -35.74
C ASP A 615 6.94 -16.09 -35.03
N ILE A 616 5.86 -15.95 -35.80
CA ILE A 616 4.52 -15.79 -35.25
C ILE A 616 3.84 -17.15 -35.20
N ILE A 617 3.21 -17.42 -34.06
CA ILE A 617 2.29 -18.53 -33.88
C ILE A 617 0.91 -17.96 -33.59
N ILE A 618 -0.10 -18.43 -34.31
CA ILE A 618 -1.50 -18.05 -34.06
C ILE A 618 -2.25 -19.27 -33.51
N TYR A 619 -2.90 -19.09 -32.36
CA TYR A 619 -3.80 -20.05 -31.73
C TYR A 619 -5.24 -19.57 -31.84
N ASN A 620 -6.17 -20.52 -31.99
CA ASN A 620 -7.59 -20.25 -31.85
C ASN A 620 -7.98 -20.39 -30.37
N TYR A 621 -8.67 -19.39 -29.83
CA TYR A 621 -9.02 -19.30 -28.41
C TYR A 621 -10.51 -19.51 -28.21
N SER A 622 -10.86 -20.45 -27.32
CA SER A 622 -12.25 -20.77 -27.00
C SER A 622 -12.73 -20.03 -25.74
N LEU A 623 -14.03 -19.74 -25.67
CA LEU A 623 -14.70 -19.07 -24.53
C LEU A 623 -14.58 -19.81 -23.19
N ASP A 624 -14.09 -21.05 -23.19
CA ASP A 624 -13.87 -21.87 -21.99
C ASP A 624 -12.43 -21.71 -21.44
N GLY A 625 -11.66 -20.72 -21.91
CA GLY A 625 -10.33 -20.39 -21.39
C GLY A 625 -9.14 -21.12 -22.04
N MET A 626 -9.38 -21.94 -23.07
CA MET A 626 -8.35 -22.84 -23.62
C MET A 626 -7.96 -22.55 -25.08
N CYS A 627 -6.66 -22.57 -25.36
CA CYS A 627 -6.11 -22.63 -26.73
C CYS A 627 -6.23 -24.04 -27.32
N THR A 628 -6.32 -24.14 -28.64
CA THR A 628 -6.17 -25.45 -29.30
C THR A 628 -4.75 -26.00 -29.09
N SER A 629 -4.61 -27.27 -28.67
CA SER A 629 -3.33 -27.95 -28.38
C SER A 629 -2.37 -28.10 -29.59
N SER A 630 -2.72 -27.53 -30.73
CA SER A 630 -1.87 -27.36 -31.90
C SER A 630 -2.08 -25.93 -32.39
N PRO A 631 -1.00 -25.19 -32.71
CA PRO A 631 -1.15 -23.88 -33.32
C PRO A 631 -1.84 -23.99 -34.67
N GLU A 632 -2.61 -22.97 -35.02
CA GLU A 632 -3.37 -22.91 -36.26
C GLU A 632 -2.45 -22.54 -37.44
N VAL A 633 -1.47 -21.67 -37.21
CA VAL A 633 -0.41 -21.37 -38.17
C VAL A 633 0.89 -20.96 -37.47
N ARG A 634 2.02 -21.24 -38.12
CA ARG A 634 3.33 -20.65 -37.81
C ARG A 634 3.83 -19.89 -39.03
N LEU A 635 4.21 -18.62 -38.86
CA LEU A 635 4.62 -17.71 -39.92
C LEU A 635 5.99 -17.12 -39.58
N ASN A 636 6.94 -17.17 -40.50
CA ASN A 636 8.26 -16.58 -40.28
C ASN A 636 8.28 -15.17 -40.87
N MET A 637 8.53 -14.16 -40.02
CA MET A 637 8.45 -12.75 -40.44
C MET A 637 9.74 -12.20 -41.02
N GLU A 638 10.78 -13.02 -41.17
CA GLU A 638 12.04 -12.62 -41.79
C GLU A 638 12.40 -13.54 -42.98
N PRO A 639 12.55 -13.02 -44.21
CA PRO A 639 12.99 -11.66 -44.53
C PRO A 639 11.85 -10.71 -44.94
N VAL A 640 10.58 -11.05 -44.67
CA VAL A 640 9.41 -10.29 -45.13
C VAL A 640 8.58 -9.83 -43.94
N ASN A 641 8.64 -8.54 -43.64
CA ASN A 641 7.99 -7.85 -42.52
C ASN A 641 6.44 -7.81 -42.58
N LEU A 642 5.80 -8.58 -43.46
CA LEU A 642 4.36 -8.59 -43.69
C LEU A 642 3.90 -9.98 -44.10
N GLU A 643 3.04 -10.60 -43.30
CA GLU A 643 2.39 -11.88 -43.58
C GLU A 643 0.88 -11.78 -43.41
N SER A 644 0.13 -12.58 -44.16
CA SER A 644 -1.34 -12.48 -44.20
C SER A 644 -2.00 -13.82 -43.86
N TYR A 645 -3.00 -13.80 -42.98
CA TYR A 645 -3.70 -14.98 -42.50
C TYR A 645 -5.23 -14.82 -42.56
N CYS A 646 -5.97 -15.87 -42.90
CA CYS A 646 -7.42 -15.79 -43.01
C CYS A 646 -8.09 -15.95 -41.64
N VAL A 647 -8.92 -14.99 -41.25
CA VAL A 647 -9.61 -14.97 -39.95
C VAL A 647 -11.13 -14.93 -40.11
N ILE A 648 -11.84 -15.41 -39.09
CA ILE A 648 -13.30 -15.48 -39.05
C ILE A 648 -13.84 -14.41 -38.09
N GLY A 649 -14.87 -13.69 -38.53
CA GLY A 649 -15.47 -12.62 -37.74
C GLY A 649 -16.12 -13.15 -36.45
N GLY A 650 -15.73 -12.57 -35.32
CA GLY A 650 -16.26 -12.90 -33.99
C GLY A 650 -15.54 -14.02 -33.24
N GLU A 651 -14.55 -14.69 -33.84
CA GLU A 651 -13.65 -15.62 -33.14
C GLU A 651 -12.46 -14.87 -32.54
N THR A 652 -11.96 -15.32 -31.40
CA THR A 652 -10.81 -14.72 -30.74
C THR A 652 -9.55 -15.51 -31.06
N TYR A 653 -8.49 -14.81 -31.48
CA TYR A 653 -7.19 -15.40 -31.78
C TYR A 653 -6.14 -14.89 -30.79
N ILE A 654 -5.27 -15.80 -30.34
CA ILE A 654 -4.05 -15.44 -29.61
C ILE A 654 -2.88 -15.49 -30.58
N ILE A 655 -2.13 -14.39 -30.65
CA ILE A 655 -0.95 -14.22 -31.49
C ILE A 655 0.24 -14.23 -30.55
N ALA A 656 1.02 -15.29 -30.60
CA ALA A 656 2.30 -15.42 -29.91
C ALA A 656 3.43 -15.07 -30.87
N LEU A 657 4.33 -14.20 -30.45
CA LEU A 657 5.42 -13.66 -31.24
C LEU A 657 6.74 -14.02 -30.55
N ASP A 658 7.51 -14.91 -31.17
CA ASP A 658 8.87 -15.25 -30.73
C ASP A 658 9.81 -14.12 -31.17
N VAL A 659 10.21 -13.23 -30.26
CA VAL A 659 11.02 -12.07 -30.65
C VAL A 659 12.50 -12.37 -30.54
N ASP A 660 13.04 -12.99 -31.60
CA ASP A 660 14.45 -13.36 -31.62
C ASP A 660 15.44 -12.18 -31.62
N ALA A 661 16.40 -12.27 -30.71
CA ALA A 661 17.53 -11.37 -30.58
C ALA A 661 18.84 -12.02 -31.06
N PRO A 662 19.74 -11.30 -31.76
CA PRO A 662 20.97 -11.87 -32.32
C PRO A 662 21.97 -12.33 -31.26
N ARG A 663 21.87 -11.82 -30.02
CA ARG A 663 22.68 -12.15 -28.83
C ARG A 663 21.92 -11.73 -27.57
N PHE A 664 22.22 -12.38 -26.45
CA PHE A 664 21.75 -12.05 -25.10
C PHE A 664 21.97 -10.56 -24.77
N GLY A 665 20.93 -9.86 -24.29
CA GLY A 665 20.96 -8.43 -23.96
C GLY A 665 21.03 -7.50 -25.19
N TYR A 666 20.47 -7.91 -26.32
CA TYR A 666 20.34 -7.03 -27.48
C TYR A 666 19.05 -6.24 -27.35
N ASN A 667 19.15 -4.91 -27.20
CA ASN A 667 17.97 -4.06 -27.04
C ASN A 667 17.37 -3.76 -28.41
N GLY A 668 16.50 -4.65 -28.84
CA GLY A 668 15.67 -4.45 -30.00
C GLY A 668 14.44 -3.62 -29.68
N SER A 669 13.87 -2.95 -30.67
CA SER A 669 12.52 -2.40 -30.59
C SER A 669 11.72 -2.96 -31.76
N TYR A 670 10.48 -3.38 -31.55
CA TYR A 670 9.61 -3.78 -32.65
C TYR A 670 8.31 -2.99 -32.67
N THR A 671 7.78 -2.82 -33.87
CA THR A 671 6.38 -2.42 -34.06
C THR A 671 5.62 -3.57 -34.70
N PHE A 672 4.54 -3.99 -34.05
CA PHE A 672 3.64 -5.02 -34.53
C PHE A 672 2.26 -4.42 -34.81
N ARG A 673 1.72 -4.66 -36.01
CA ARG A 673 0.44 -4.09 -36.44
C ARG A 673 -0.40 -5.17 -37.10
N ALA A 674 -1.69 -5.17 -36.81
CA ALA A 674 -2.65 -6.01 -37.51
C ALA A 674 -3.70 -5.16 -38.24
N ASP A 675 -3.87 -5.41 -39.53
CA ASP A 675 -4.88 -4.76 -40.38
C ASP A 675 -5.81 -5.82 -40.97
N LEU A 676 -7.12 -5.66 -40.81
CA LEU A 676 -8.12 -6.58 -41.34
C LEU A 676 -8.66 -6.07 -42.68
N ASP A 677 -8.34 -6.77 -43.77
CA ASP A 677 -9.03 -6.60 -45.06
C ASP A 677 -10.36 -7.40 -45.04
N ALA A 678 -11.36 -6.77 -44.43
CA ALA A 678 -12.70 -7.31 -44.26
C ALA A 678 -13.35 -7.70 -45.60
N GLY A 679 -13.78 -8.96 -45.70
CA GLY A 679 -14.44 -9.48 -46.89
C GLY A 679 -13.50 -9.78 -48.07
N ASN A 680 -12.19 -9.92 -47.83
CA ASN A 680 -11.23 -10.28 -48.86
C ASN A 680 -11.58 -11.65 -49.50
N PRO A 681 -11.82 -11.72 -50.82
CA PRO A 681 -12.25 -12.94 -51.50
C PRO A 681 -11.23 -14.09 -51.47
N ALA A 682 -9.97 -13.85 -51.07
CA ALA A 682 -8.96 -14.88 -50.89
C ALA A 682 -9.26 -15.80 -49.69
N CYS A 683 -9.94 -15.29 -48.66
CA CYS A 683 -10.27 -16.03 -47.42
C CYS A 683 -11.68 -16.61 -47.40
N ILE A 684 -12.46 -16.38 -48.47
CA ILE A 684 -13.86 -16.79 -48.57
C ILE A 684 -13.99 -18.19 -49.24
N SER A 685 -12.88 -18.90 -49.49
CA SER A 685 -12.90 -20.27 -50.05
C SER A 685 -12.15 -21.28 -49.17
N GLY A 686 -12.91 -22.19 -48.54
CA GLY A 686 -12.43 -23.21 -47.57
C GLY A 686 -11.43 -24.27 -48.07
N PRO A 687 -11.16 -25.31 -47.24
CA PRO A 687 -9.84 -25.67 -46.72
C PRO A 687 -8.96 -26.49 -47.69
N THR A 688 -7.63 -26.43 -47.58
CA THR A 688 -6.71 -27.44 -48.13
C THR A 688 -5.41 -27.57 -47.31
N THR A 689 -5.00 -28.83 -47.11
CA THR A 689 -3.91 -29.46 -46.34
C THR A 689 -2.44 -29.14 -46.73
N THR A 690 -1.50 -29.68 -45.91
CA THR A 690 -0.06 -30.08 -46.10
C THR A 690 1.03 -29.05 -45.71
N SER A 691 2.17 -29.32 -45.04
CA SER A 691 2.95 -30.55 -44.69
C SER A 691 3.98 -30.27 -43.56
N THR A 692 4.26 -31.30 -42.73
CA THR A 692 5.39 -31.50 -41.80
C THR A 692 6.81 -31.44 -42.40
N THR A 693 7.81 -30.98 -41.63
CA THR A 693 9.17 -31.58 -41.60
C THR A 693 9.85 -31.42 -40.23
N THR A 694 10.62 -32.43 -39.82
CA THR A 694 11.21 -32.68 -38.49
C THR A 694 12.74 -32.61 -38.55
N THR A 695 13.44 -32.05 -37.55
CA THR A 695 14.80 -32.53 -37.18
C THR A 695 15.21 -32.18 -35.75
N SER A 696 15.92 -33.12 -35.12
CA SER A 696 16.27 -33.20 -33.69
C SER A 696 17.56 -32.46 -33.30
N SER A 697 17.63 -31.93 -32.07
CA SER A 697 18.87 -31.45 -31.42
C SER A 697 19.30 -32.36 -30.26
N THR A 698 20.61 -32.37 -30.00
CA THR A 698 21.31 -33.23 -29.03
C THR A 698 21.88 -32.32 -27.94
N THR A 699 21.69 -32.67 -26.67
CA THR A 699 22.20 -31.97 -25.47
C THR A 699 23.72 -32.03 -25.34
N SER A 700 24.34 -30.89 -24.99
CA SER A 700 25.60 -30.85 -24.22
C SER A 700 25.71 -29.56 -23.39
N THR A 701 25.78 -29.73 -22.08
CA THR A 701 26.00 -28.77 -21.01
C THR A 701 27.42 -28.17 -20.99
N THR A 702 27.53 -26.86 -20.81
CA THR A 702 28.65 -26.17 -20.13
C THR A 702 28.15 -24.87 -19.49
N SER A 703 28.51 -24.61 -18.24
CA SER A 703 27.96 -23.59 -17.32
C SER A 703 28.16 -22.12 -17.75
N PRO A 704 27.32 -21.18 -17.25
CA PRO A 704 27.44 -19.75 -17.54
C PRO A 704 28.50 -19.03 -16.68
N PRO A 705 28.98 -17.84 -17.09
CA PRO A 705 29.79 -16.93 -16.27
C PRO A 705 28.91 -15.98 -15.41
N SER A 706 29.52 -15.41 -14.37
CA SER A 706 28.95 -14.68 -13.22
C SER A 706 28.34 -13.29 -13.52
N VAL A 707 27.25 -12.98 -12.81
CA VAL A 707 26.53 -11.68 -12.70
C VAL A 707 27.32 -10.71 -11.80
N CYS A 708 27.31 -9.40 -12.07
CA CYS A 708 27.92 -8.37 -11.20
C CYS A 708 26.86 -7.57 -10.42
N GLY A 709 27.15 -7.21 -9.17
CA GLY A 709 26.24 -6.51 -8.26
C GLY A 709 26.06 -7.28 -6.95
N PHE A 710 25.60 -6.60 -5.89
CA PHE A 710 25.28 -7.23 -4.60
C PHE A 710 24.18 -6.44 -3.90
N PHE A 711 23.09 -7.13 -3.54
CA PHE A 711 21.97 -6.59 -2.78
C PHE A 711 21.71 -7.46 -1.56
N ASP A 712 21.38 -6.82 -0.44
CA ASP A 712 20.99 -7.48 0.81
C ASP A 712 20.01 -6.58 1.57
N ASP A 713 18.79 -7.07 1.78
CA ASP A 713 17.75 -6.44 2.59
C ASP A 713 17.83 -6.85 4.07
N MET A 714 18.87 -7.62 4.46
CA MET A 714 19.17 -8.03 5.82
C MET A 714 18.20 -9.06 6.43
N GLU A 715 17.19 -9.53 5.69
CA GLU A 715 16.19 -10.50 6.20
C GLU A 715 16.63 -11.97 6.06
N SER A 716 17.61 -12.24 5.20
CA SER A 716 18.10 -13.59 4.90
C SER A 716 19.16 -14.12 5.89
N GLY A 717 19.35 -13.44 7.04
CA GLY A 717 20.39 -13.74 8.02
C GLY A 717 21.79 -13.23 7.60
N GLU A 718 22.83 -13.54 8.37
CA GLU A 718 24.15 -12.86 8.25
C GLU A 718 24.84 -13.05 6.89
N GLY A 719 24.40 -14.02 6.08
CA GLY A 719 24.89 -14.22 4.72
C GLY A 719 26.41 -14.37 4.65
N LEU A 720 27.04 -13.54 3.79
CA LEU A 720 28.49 -13.44 3.63
C LEU A 720 29.08 -12.16 4.23
N TRP A 721 28.29 -11.41 5.02
CA TRP A 721 28.81 -10.29 5.78
C TRP A 721 29.81 -10.76 6.82
N THR A 722 30.77 -9.90 7.13
CA THR A 722 31.72 -10.15 8.21
C THR A 722 31.81 -8.93 9.09
N HIS A 723 31.93 -9.12 10.39
CA HIS A 723 32.14 -8.03 11.32
C HIS A 723 33.30 -8.35 12.27
N GLY A 724 33.88 -7.32 12.88
CA GLY A 724 35.06 -7.48 13.72
C GLY A 724 35.64 -6.18 14.25
N GLY A 725 36.74 -6.32 15.01
CA GLY A 725 37.45 -5.19 15.62
C GLY A 725 37.48 -5.26 17.15
N PRO A 726 38.20 -4.35 17.83
CA PRO A 726 38.15 -4.25 19.28
C PRO A 726 36.73 -3.91 19.76
N GLN A 727 36.21 -4.73 20.69
CA GLN A 727 34.85 -4.58 21.27
C GLN A 727 33.70 -4.72 20.26
N ASP A 728 33.87 -5.53 19.21
CA ASP A 728 32.84 -5.84 18.22
C ASP A 728 31.56 -6.44 18.84
N GLU A 729 30.44 -5.78 18.57
CA GLU A 729 29.07 -6.06 18.99
C GLU A 729 28.08 -5.94 17.82
N TRP A 730 28.55 -5.91 16.56
CA TRP A 730 27.64 -5.97 15.41
C TRP A 730 26.77 -7.23 15.48
N GLU A 731 25.46 -7.04 15.38
CA GLU A 731 24.42 -8.07 15.44
C GLU A 731 23.39 -7.82 14.33
N LEU A 732 22.81 -8.91 13.82
CA LEU A 732 21.74 -8.88 12.82
C LEU A 732 20.42 -9.40 13.42
N GLY A 733 19.33 -8.67 13.20
CA GLY A 733 17.99 -9.02 13.66
C GLY A 733 17.14 -7.80 14.01
N ASP A 734 16.10 -8.02 14.81
CA ASP A 734 15.13 -7.00 15.20
C ASP A 734 15.75 -5.92 16.11
N PRO A 735 15.80 -4.64 15.67
CA PRO A 735 16.44 -3.58 16.43
C PRO A 735 15.62 -3.15 17.64
N TRP A 736 16.22 -3.14 18.83
CA TRP A 736 15.58 -2.51 20.01
C TRP A 736 15.29 -1.02 19.80
N TRP A 737 16.16 -0.30 19.07
CA TRP A 737 15.97 1.13 18.81
C TRP A 737 15.12 1.41 17.57
N GLY A 738 13.80 1.33 17.75
CA GLY A 738 12.82 1.56 16.69
C GLY A 738 12.51 0.26 15.95
N ASN A 739 12.18 0.34 14.66
CA ASN A 739 12.05 -0.82 13.77
C ASN A 739 13.20 -0.81 12.74
N ALA A 740 13.40 -1.94 12.05
CA ALA A 740 14.16 -2.01 10.81
C ALA A 740 13.57 -1.04 9.76
N TYR A 741 14.33 -0.69 8.73
CA TYR A 741 13.84 0.20 7.67
C TYR A 741 12.81 -0.54 6.80
N SER A 742 13.18 -1.74 6.36
CA SER A 742 12.37 -2.71 5.63
C SER A 742 12.31 -4.01 6.46
N GLY A 743 11.29 -4.84 6.23
CA GLY A 743 11.17 -6.13 6.93
C GLY A 743 11.21 -6.04 8.47
N SER A 744 12.01 -6.93 9.06
CA SER A 744 12.10 -7.17 10.50
C SER A 744 13.53 -7.13 11.05
N SER A 745 14.55 -7.14 10.20
CA SER A 745 15.95 -7.32 10.57
C SER A 745 16.81 -6.21 9.99
N CYS A 746 17.76 -5.71 10.78
CA CYS A 746 18.81 -4.83 10.27
C CYS A 746 20.12 -5.12 11.02
N TRP A 747 21.24 -4.65 10.48
CA TRP A 747 22.51 -4.71 11.22
C TRP A 747 22.61 -3.54 12.18
N ALA A 748 23.04 -3.81 13.42
CA ALA A 748 23.38 -2.77 14.37
C ALA A 748 24.59 -3.12 15.23
N THR A 749 25.33 -2.12 15.70
CA THR A 749 26.45 -2.32 16.63
C THR A 749 26.07 -2.86 18.02
N ASP A 750 24.78 -2.88 18.36
CA ASP A 750 24.19 -3.64 19.48
C ASP A 750 22.66 -3.56 19.29
N LEU A 751 21.98 -4.70 19.09
CA LEU A 751 20.53 -4.69 18.86
C LEU A 751 19.73 -4.61 20.15
N SER A 752 20.37 -4.65 21.32
CA SER A 752 19.71 -4.77 22.62
C SER A 752 20.08 -3.67 23.62
N HIS A 753 21.23 -3.01 23.45
CA HIS A 753 21.81 -2.02 24.37
C HIS A 753 22.63 -0.92 23.65
N ASP A 754 23.41 -0.15 24.42
CA ASP A 754 24.32 0.88 23.91
C ASP A 754 25.68 0.27 23.50
N TYR A 755 26.31 0.77 22.43
CA TYR A 755 27.64 0.29 21.96
C TYR A 755 28.73 0.32 23.05
N ASN A 756 29.77 -0.50 22.89
CA ASN A 756 30.89 -0.58 23.83
C ASN A 756 31.86 0.61 23.81
N LYS A 757 32.54 0.83 24.94
CA LYS A 757 33.60 1.84 25.08
C LYS A 757 34.94 1.33 24.54
N ASN A 758 35.73 2.21 23.93
CA ASN A 758 36.98 1.86 23.25
C ASN A 758 36.74 0.86 22.11
N ALA A 759 35.55 0.91 21.49
CA ALA A 759 35.19 0.12 20.34
C ALA A 759 35.86 0.70 19.09
N ASN A 760 36.33 -0.18 18.23
CA ASN A 760 36.70 0.17 16.87
C ASN A 760 36.27 -0.98 15.98
N GLU A 761 34.95 -1.08 15.86
CA GLU A 761 34.24 -2.21 15.31
C GLU A 761 33.70 -1.87 13.93
N TRP A 762 33.65 -2.87 13.05
CA TRP A 762 33.23 -2.70 11.69
C TRP A 762 32.35 -3.87 11.24
N LEU A 763 31.39 -3.57 10.39
CA LEU A 763 30.63 -4.50 9.57
C LEU A 763 31.06 -4.31 8.11
N GLU A 764 31.44 -5.38 7.44
CA GLU A 764 32.01 -5.40 6.10
C GLU A 764 31.19 -6.30 5.19
N SER A 765 30.85 -5.77 4.01
CA SER A 765 30.17 -6.50 2.95
C SER A 765 31.04 -7.67 2.45
N PRO A 766 30.45 -8.68 1.80
CA PRO A 766 31.24 -9.61 0.99
C PRO A 766 32.08 -8.89 -0.08
N GLU A 767 33.07 -9.61 -0.64
CA GLU A 767 33.82 -9.15 -1.81
C GLU A 767 32.89 -9.06 -3.02
N ILE A 768 32.71 -7.85 -3.54
CA ILE A 768 31.92 -7.59 -4.74
C ILE A 768 32.88 -7.59 -5.93
N ASP A 769 32.80 -8.61 -6.78
CA ASP A 769 33.66 -8.75 -7.96
C ASP A 769 33.19 -7.80 -9.08
N LEU A 770 34.02 -6.80 -9.38
CA LEU A 770 33.80 -5.83 -10.45
C LEU A 770 34.75 -6.05 -11.64
N SER A 771 35.44 -7.19 -11.73
CA SER A 771 36.51 -7.45 -12.70
C SER A 771 36.07 -7.46 -14.18
N GLY A 772 34.76 -7.40 -14.44
CA GLY A 772 34.15 -7.22 -15.75
C GLY A 772 33.41 -5.89 -15.96
N VAL A 773 33.33 -5.03 -14.95
CA VAL A 773 32.52 -3.80 -14.94
C VAL A 773 33.34 -2.62 -15.44
N ALA A 774 32.82 -1.87 -16.42
CA ALA A 774 33.49 -0.72 -17.01
C ALA A 774 32.71 0.60 -16.86
N GLY A 775 31.42 0.53 -16.55
CA GLY A 775 30.51 1.66 -16.38
C GLY A 775 30.17 1.90 -14.91
N PRO A 776 29.23 2.83 -14.64
CA PRO A 776 29.13 3.41 -13.32
C PRO A 776 28.71 2.39 -12.27
N VAL A 777 29.41 2.47 -11.13
CA VAL A 777 29.17 1.65 -9.94
C VAL A 777 28.58 2.58 -8.89
N THR A 778 27.39 2.28 -8.39
CA THR A 778 26.71 3.13 -7.39
C THR A 778 26.31 2.29 -6.18
N LEU A 779 26.68 2.78 -5.00
CA LEU A 779 26.27 2.23 -3.70
C LEU A 779 25.04 2.97 -3.19
N TYR A 780 24.06 2.22 -2.69
CA TYR A 780 22.90 2.68 -1.93
C TYR A 780 22.78 1.89 -0.62
N PHE A 781 22.34 2.55 0.45
CA PHE A 781 21.97 1.91 1.71
C PHE A 781 21.11 2.87 2.55
N MET A 782 20.41 2.33 3.55
CA MET A 782 19.73 3.08 4.60
C MET A 782 20.54 3.02 5.89
N ASP A 783 20.66 4.14 6.59
CA ASP A 783 21.28 4.16 7.91
C ASP A 783 20.58 5.07 8.92
N LYS A 784 20.88 4.84 10.21
CA LYS A 784 20.61 5.75 11.32
C LYS A 784 21.66 5.51 12.40
N TYR A 785 22.00 6.54 13.18
CA TYR A 785 22.98 6.38 14.26
C TYR A 785 22.80 7.35 15.42
N TRP A 786 23.23 6.94 16.61
CA TRP A 786 23.36 7.81 17.77
C TRP A 786 24.65 7.51 18.51
N VAL A 787 25.59 8.46 18.48
CA VAL A 787 26.89 8.44 19.18
C VAL A 787 27.06 9.68 20.06
N VAL A 788 27.99 9.66 21.01
CA VAL A 788 28.14 10.77 21.97
C VAL A 788 28.74 12.03 21.30
N LEU A 789 28.00 13.15 21.32
CA LEU A 789 28.47 14.43 20.76
C LEU A 789 29.70 14.98 21.49
N GLY A 790 30.75 15.29 20.73
CA GLY A 790 31.95 15.96 21.23
C GLY A 790 32.87 15.09 22.10
N ALA A 791 32.57 13.79 22.17
CA ALA A 791 33.40 12.74 22.76
C ALA A 791 34.58 12.39 21.85
N GLY A 792 34.38 12.40 20.54
CA GLY A 792 35.27 11.74 19.59
C GLY A 792 34.82 10.32 19.25
N ASP A 793 33.55 10.00 19.56
CA ASP A 793 32.86 8.82 19.03
C ASP A 793 32.27 9.19 17.66
N GLU A 794 32.62 8.45 16.63
CA GLU A 794 32.28 8.73 15.24
C GLU A 794 31.90 7.43 14.50
N VAL A 795 30.94 7.55 13.58
CA VAL A 795 30.61 6.48 12.61
C VAL A 795 31.21 6.81 11.26
N TYR A 796 31.57 5.79 10.49
CA TYR A 796 32.17 5.92 9.17
C TYR A 796 31.56 4.92 8.19
N VAL A 797 31.43 5.35 6.94
CA VAL A 797 31.19 4.46 5.80
C VAL A 797 32.41 4.54 4.89
N GLU A 798 33.01 3.40 4.58
CA GLU A 798 34.30 3.32 3.90
C GLU A 798 34.24 2.29 2.77
N ALA A 799 34.95 2.54 1.67
CA ALA A 799 35.09 1.60 0.55
C ALA A 799 36.55 1.19 0.34
N SER A 800 36.79 -0.02 -0.16
CA SER A 800 38.12 -0.55 -0.45
C SER A 800 38.17 -1.27 -1.79
N SER A 801 39.34 -1.18 -2.44
CA SER A 801 39.67 -1.95 -3.65
C SER A 801 40.57 -3.16 -3.40
N ASP A 802 41.04 -3.34 -2.16
CA ASP A 802 42.01 -4.38 -1.78
C ASP A 802 41.70 -5.05 -0.43
N GLY A 803 40.59 -4.70 0.22
CA GLY A 803 40.18 -5.17 1.55
C GLY A 803 41.11 -4.73 2.70
N ASN A 804 42.07 -3.83 2.45
CA ASN A 804 43.10 -3.43 3.44
C ASN A 804 43.23 -1.91 3.60
N SER A 805 43.08 -1.18 2.50
CA SER A 805 43.16 0.28 2.41
C SER A 805 41.76 0.82 2.17
N TRP A 806 41.31 1.73 3.03
CA TRP A 806 39.92 2.17 3.08
C TRP A 806 39.81 3.66 2.81
N ASP A 807 38.94 4.03 1.87
CA ASP A 807 38.59 5.40 1.53
C ASP A 807 37.28 5.78 2.23
N GLU A 808 37.30 6.88 2.98
CA GLU A 808 36.11 7.39 3.68
C GLU A 808 35.11 8.02 2.69
N LEU A 809 33.90 7.47 2.66
CA LEU A 809 32.75 8.02 1.92
C LEU A 809 31.94 8.99 2.79
N MET A 810 31.81 8.64 4.07
CA MET A 810 31.01 9.37 5.06
C MET A 810 31.64 9.27 6.44
N SER A 811 31.48 10.36 7.22
CA SER A 811 31.65 10.34 8.67
C SER A 811 30.50 11.09 9.34
N GLY A 812 30.01 10.51 10.45
CA GLY A 812 28.88 11.00 11.22
C GLY A 812 29.22 11.17 12.70
N SER A 813 28.62 12.18 13.35
CA SER A 813 28.75 12.38 14.79
C SER A 813 27.41 12.85 15.38
N TRP A 814 27.23 12.63 16.69
CA TRP A 814 25.99 12.91 17.44
C TRP A 814 24.80 12.03 17.10
N ARG A 815 23.87 12.44 16.23
CA ARG A 815 22.59 11.74 16.10
C ARG A 815 21.90 12.01 14.77
N GLU A 816 21.48 10.92 14.16
CA GLU A 816 20.59 10.81 13.01
C GLU A 816 19.56 9.74 13.36
N ASP A 817 18.36 10.15 13.74
CA ASP A 817 17.33 9.30 14.38
C ASP A 817 16.14 8.96 13.48
N VAL A 818 16.29 9.26 12.19
CA VAL A 818 15.38 8.84 11.11
C VAL A 818 16.24 8.06 10.13
N TRP A 819 15.71 6.95 9.62
CA TRP A 819 16.37 6.21 8.53
C TRP A 819 16.58 7.14 7.33
N THR A 820 17.84 7.29 6.92
CA THR A 820 18.25 8.16 5.82
C THR A 820 18.86 7.31 4.70
N GLN A 821 18.41 7.54 3.47
CA GLN A 821 19.00 6.90 2.30
C GLN A 821 20.29 7.62 1.88
N HIS A 822 21.36 6.87 1.70
CA HIS A 822 22.62 7.34 1.16
C HIS A 822 22.87 6.81 -0.25
N SER A 823 23.57 7.61 -1.07
CA SER A 823 23.98 7.24 -2.43
C SER A 823 25.39 7.75 -2.73
N TYR A 824 26.28 6.87 -3.16
CA TYR A 824 27.67 7.19 -3.49
C TYR A 824 28.10 6.62 -4.85
N ASP A 825 28.72 7.45 -5.67
CA ASP A 825 29.39 7.03 -6.91
C ASP A 825 30.73 6.35 -6.59
N LEU A 826 30.81 5.05 -6.86
CA LEU A 826 31.98 4.18 -6.68
C LEU A 826 32.58 3.74 -8.02
N SER A 827 32.31 4.46 -9.10
CA SER A 827 32.84 4.13 -10.45
C SER A 827 34.37 4.05 -10.52
N SER A 828 35.09 4.63 -9.54
CA SER A 828 36.55 4.49 -9.42
C SER A 828 37.01 3.08 -9.04
N TYR A 829 36.13 2.23 -8.50
CA TYR A 829 36.39 0.85 -8.12
C TYR A 829 36.06 -0.16 -9.24
N ALA A 830 35.47 0.31 -10.34
CA ALA A 830 35.13 -0.52 -11.51
C ALA A 830 36.36 -1.25 -12.09
N GLY A 831 36.17 -2.49 -12.53
CA GLY A 831 37.23 -3.32 -13.12
C GLY A 831 38.12 -4.04 -12.09
N GLY A 832 37.80 -3.94 -10.79
CA GLY A 832 38.54 -4.57 -9.68
C GLY A 832 37.64 -5.36 -8.74
N SER A 833 37.93 -5.33 -7.44
CA SER A 833 37.05 -5.83 -6.39
C SER A 833 36.62 -4.65 -5.52
N LEU A 834 35.44 -4.71 -4.93
CA LEU A 834 34.91 -3.70 -4.00
C LEU A 834 34.51 -4.35 -2.68
N TRP A 835 34.89 -3.70 -1.59
CA TRP A 835 34.33 -3.93 -0.26
C TRP A 835 33.79 -2.61 0.27
N VAL A 836 32.67 -2.67 0.98
CA VAL A 836 32.12 -1.54 1.74
C VAL A 836 32.07 -1.95 3.20
N ARG A 837 32.46 -1.05 4.10
CA ARG A 837 32.31 -1.28 5.54
C ARG A 837 31.70 -0.08 6.26
N PHE A 838 30.96 -0.41 7.31
CA PHE A 838 30.36 0.50 8.27
C PHE A 838 31.14 0.36 9.58
N ARG A 839 31.70 1.44 10.11
CA ARG A 839 32.62 1.38 11.25
C ARG A 839 32.22 2.37 12.35
N LEU A 840 32.18 1.90 13.59
CA LEU A 840 32.02 2.73 14.78
C LEU A 840 33.35 2.79 15.53
N ASP A 841 33.85 4.00 15.78
CA ASP A 841 35.06 4.26 16.57
C ASP A 841 34.66 5.03 17.82
N SER A 842 34.78 4.39 18.98
CA SER A 842 34.46 4.99 20.28
C SER A 842 35.69 5.10 21.17
N ASN A 843 35.67 6.11 22.05
CA ASN A 843 36.73 6.34 23.01
C ASN A 843 36.39 5.73 24.39
N ASN A 844 37.15 6.10 25.43
CA ASN A 844 36.91 5.62 26.80
C ASN A 844 35.89 6.45 27.61
N ASP A 845 34.86 7.01 26.97
CA ASP A 845 33.95 7.94 27.64
C ASP A 845 33.05 7.25 28.67
N ILE A 846 32.48 8.06 29.56
CA ILE A 846 31.67 7.56 30.68
C ILE A 846 30.32 7.03 30.19
N PHE A 847 29.83 7.50 29.04
CA PHE A 847 28.54 7.16 28.45
C PHE A 847 28.73 6.66 27.01
N THR A 848 27.87 5.75 26.58
CA THR A 848 27.71 5.31 25.20
C THR A 848 26.23 5.52 24.81
N GLN A 849 25.86 5.22 23.57
CA GLN A 849 24.50 5.44 23.02
C GLN A 849 24.15 4.25 22.10
N TYR A 850 23.05 4.34 21.35
CA TYR A 850 22.53 3.22 20.56
C TYR A 850 23.41 2.76 19.40
N GLY A 851 24.36 3.58 18.93
CA GLY A 851 25.35 3.13 17.96
C GLY A 851 24.88 3.28 16.53
N PHE A 852 25.28 2.37 15.63
CA PHE A 852 25.10 2.50 14.19
C PHE A 852 24.22 1.38 13.64
N TYR A 853 23.21 1.71 12.85
CA TYR A 853 22.24 0.80 12.25
C TYR A 853 22.25 0.95 10.72
N VAL A 854 22.19 -0.17 9.99
CA VAL A 854 22.30 -0.23 8.52
C VAL A 854 21.29 -1.22 7.96
N ASP A 855 20.65 -0.85 6.85
CA ASP A 855 19.61 -1.64 6.20
C ASP A 855 19.56 -1.39 4.67
N ASP A 856 18.92 -2.27 3.91
CA ASP A 856 18.74 -2.18 2.44
C ASP A 856 20.04 -1.85 1.65
N PHE A 857 21.08 -2.69 1.76
CA PHE A 857 22.37 -2.47 1.10
C PHE A 857 22.34 -2.88 -0.38
N ASN A 858 22.76 -1.99 -1.29
CA ASN A 858 22.81 -2.29 -2.72
C ASN A 858 24.03 -1.68 -3.43
N VAL A 859 24.80 -2.50 -4.15
CA VAL A 859 25.79 -2.05 -5.13
C VAL A 859 25.32 -2.42 -6.54
N THR A 860 25.04 -1.39 -7.32
CA THR A 860 24.60 -1.50 -8.72
C THR A 860 25.76 -1.18 -9.66
N CYS A 861 25.86 -1.92 -10.77
CA CYS A 861 26.90 -1.78 -11.79
C CYS A 861 26.23 -1.74 -13.16
N SER A 862 26.71 -0.87 -14.06
CA SER A 862 26.11 -0.67 -15.40
C SER A 862 27.13 -0.64 -16.54
#